data_AF-A0A9R1EPN7-F1
#
_entry.id   AF-A0A9R1EPN7-F1
#
_cell.length_a   1.000
_cell.length_b   1.000
_cell.length_c   1.000
_cell.angle_alpha   90.00
_cell.angle_beta   90.00
_cell.angle_gamma   90.00
#
_symmetry.space_group_name_H-M   'P 1'
#
loop_
_entity.id
_entity.type
_entity.pdbx_description
1 polymer ?
#
loop_
_entity_poly.entity_id
_entity_poly.type
_entity_poly.pdbx_seq_one_letter_code
_entity_poly.pdbx_strand_id
1 'polypeptide(L)'
;MANVAEHRVNMPACPAAGKAVSPPEMRLNRFVRFVTLMERLGNALGTLAFTWATVVLLGGYPAVLCPDHDFWCAATIVFLEALRMFSRSNRMDYQLFFRTRGAFRSLGWNGHIWFICFVNGVIWANDEMGVIATLSLVGLLVIGSILCPEAAIPPMLRRTISLWSPMVAILLLCPSVWSSYKFKKEYFIFQRHRSVGIVHLILFVVVLLLTISRLRFPSIIKLADWVLGSKIAFWQPVILNLCMFAATVMSVFNFNRSISTLVMGDILVLVLTSFGNLQIPAAVLRIGLALWRLTDMQKVYNDQKNHENMKNLLSSLYIFYAMVLGQGILYIVAGIFEIFSFILRRSLIRRVGFRGPSGVKYVNLYYAYAFDRCMEGAMLGPKKTSLIIFAMDSVKSNSPKMQLYGLKMLHIFLEKEPLRTMAILELTTYTQTVTCLINMLGWTSEGATDIRSFAAKIMAELAENLRVVPIPGAMQLIASLLDTVEGHNIKNPLLDTGSPETKQDRMIQHVGRNELTSPVLKWLKQMALYCLIPREEPTNMDEQNSHILRCWRKIAKHWSVPEEEPSIDQDLLPVQGMLILERLATFDLENCVEISRATGLISKIVEFTSNRTDMKNIDETHETLLKRSSLKLLARLAGTKGKFGVTLRQKITEHLFLWSNLAEILDNRGSSQELRELTAELVRNFAMDGNVNNEIGHIPIIISRLMHAFLSEGASSSADSDQLLRMNAGQALALLAMGSVNNCLVMLAEAGSVFIKELTIMIHSGRYRYIASSLLQNMCVHAQPEIGNSDLKEISYITREVLEGIMDAEGAELEVLVGLSSQICNAIPGDFAQELEHGQIKERFIKRLVNALNSNMIPTSHSPGIRRVIVEHVIYMMECNPGNANCFNKYWMMEALLMVERTTSRAENYRFFSGDTGLMEHSIPLSALVARAKELMGRG
;
A
#
# COMPACT_ATOMS: atom_id res chain seq x y z
N MET A 1 -6.08 -44.51 -46.44
CA MET A 1 -5.15 -45.04 -45.42
C MET A 1 -3.78 -44.48 -45.74
N ALA A 2 -3.42 -43.33 -45.20
CA ALA A 2 -2.91 -43.09 -43.84
C ALA A 2 -1.37 -43.12 -43.82
N ASN A 3 -0.75 -41.95 -43.74
CA ASN A 3 0.29 -41.66 -42.75
C ASN A 3 0.46 -40.14 -42.64
N VAL A 4 -0.06 -39.61 -41.54
CA VAL A 4 0.02 -38.22 -41.10
C VAL A 4 1.36 -38.04 -40.38
N ALA A 5 2.19 -37.12 -40.85
CA ALA A 5 3.39 -36.68 -40.14
C ALA A 5 3.01 -35.51 -39.21
N GLU A 6 2.96 -35.76 -37.90
CA GLU A 6 2.84 -34.72 -36.88
C GLU A 6 4.14 -33.89 -36.81
N HIS A 7 4.08 -32.65 -37.29
CA HIS A 7 5.04 -31.62 -36.90
C HIS A 7 4.69 -31.12 -35.49
N ARG A 8 5.44 -31.61 -34.48
CA ARG A 8 5.41 -31.06 -33.12
C ARG A 8 6.04 -29.67 -33.12
N VAL A 9 5.19 -28.65 -33.08
CA VAL A 9 5.57 -27.28 -32.70
C VAL A 9 5.95 -27.29 -31.21
N ASN A 10 7.21 -27.00 -30.90
CA ASN A 10 7.63 -26.71 -29.53
C ASN A 10 6.97 -25.40 -29.09
N MET A 11 5.90 -25.51 -28.28
CA MET A 11 5.39 -24.38 -27.52
C MET A 11 6.50 -23.89 -26.56
N PRO A 12 6.76 -22.57 -26.44
CA PRO A 12 7.57 -22.07 -25.35
C PRO A 12 6.87 -22.47 -24.05
N ALA A 13 7.61 -23.15 -23.17
CA ALA A 13 7.14 -23.49 -21.84
C ALA A 13 6.57 -22.22 -21.19
N CYS A 14 5.34 -22.30 -20.70
CA CYS A 14 4.77 -21.29 -19.81
C CYS A 14 5.82 -20.94 -18.76
N PRO A 15 6.12 -19.64 -18.53
CA PRO A 15 7.05 -19.27 -17.47
C PRO A 15 6.54 -19.92 -16.19
N ALA A 16 7.42 -20.68 -15.53
CA ALA A 16 7.11 -21.38 -14.29
C ALA A 16 6.34 -20.43 -13.38
N ALA A 17 5.14 -20.84 -12.96
CA ALA A 17 4.34 -20.13 -11.98
C ALA A 17 5.28 -19.63 -10.88
N GLY A 18 5.47 -18.31 -10.83
CA GLY A 18 6.40 -17.69 -9.90
C GLY A 18 6.09 -18.23 -8.52
N LYS A 19 7.12 -18.74 -7.82
CA LYS A 19 7.00 -19.20 -6.43
C LYS A 19 6.11 -18.22 -5.68
N ALA A 20 4.92 -18.65 -5.27
CA ALA A 20 4.00 -17.82 -4.49
C ALA A 20 4.79 -17.19 -3.34
N VAL A 21 4.99 -15.88 -3.41
CA VAL A 21 5.82 -15.17 -2.44
C VAL A 21 5.17 -15.35 -1.08
N SER A 22 5.86 -16.04 -0.18
CA SER A 22 5.34 -16.30 1.16
C SER A 22 5.04 -14.96 1.85
N PRO A 23 3.86 -14.77 2.47
CA PRO A 23 3.51 -13.53 3.17
C PRO A 23 4.59 -13.14 4.18
N PRO A 24 4.93 -11.85 4.33
CA PRO A 24 6.02 -11.40 5.20
C PRO A 24 5.81 -11.81 6.67
N GLU A 25 4.57 -11.90 7.12
CA GLU A 25 4.14 -12.29 8.47
C GLU A 25 4.13 -13.81 8.72
N MET A 26 4.31 -14.65 7.69
CA MET A 26 4.15 -16.10 7.80
C MET A 26 4.98 -16.72 8.95
N ARG A 27 6.23 -16.26 9.11
CA ARG A 27 7.12 -16.73 10.19
C ARG A 27 6.62 -16.31 11.57
N LEU A 28 6.15 -15.07 11.69
CA LEU A 28 5.61 -14.55 12.96
C LEU A 28 4.31 -15.27 13.30
N ASN A 29 3.41 -15.48 12.33
CA ASN A 29 2.14 -16.17 12.55
C ASN A 29 2.36 -17.63 12.96
N ARG A 30 3.31 -18.34 12.34
CA ARG A 30 3.67 -19.71 12.74
C ARG A 30 4.22 -19.74 14.17
N PHE A 31 5.06 -18.77 14.53
CA PHE A 31 5.59 -18.64 15.87
C PHE A 31 4.50 -18.36 16.91
N VAL A 32 3.61 -17.40 16.63
CA VAL A 32 2.46 -17.09 17.50
C VAL A 32 1.59 -18.33 17.72
N ARG A 33 1.30 -19.10 16.66
CA ARG A 33 0.54 -20.36 16.78
C ARG A 33 1.26 -21.39 17.67
N PHE A 34 2.58 -21.50 17.56
CA PHE A 34 3.37 -22.40 18.39
C PHE A 34 3.33 -21.99 19.87
N VAL A 35 3.56 -20.71 20.18
CA VAL A 35 3.47 -20.19 21.55
C VAL A 35 2.07 -20.38 22.12
N THR A 36 1.03 -20.09 21.33
CA THR A 36 -0.38 -20.29 21.70
C THR A 36 -0.69 -21.76 22.00
N LEU A 37 -0.14 -22.69 21.23
CA LEU A 37 -0.30 -24.12 21.45
C LEU A 37 0.33 -24.55 22.79
N MET A 38 1.54 -24.06 23.10
CA MET A 38 2.20 -24.34 24.38
C MET A 38 1.40 -23.79 25.56
N GLU A 39 0.88 -22.57 25.44
CA GLU A 39 0.06 -21.96 26.48
C GLU A 39 -1.27 -22.72 26.68
N ARG A 40 -1.91 -23.15 25.59
CA ARG A 40 -3.13 -24.00 25.64
C ARG A 40 -2.87 -25.37 26.25
N LEU A 41 -1.75 -26.01 25.92
CA LEU A 41 -1.39 -27.30 26.49
C LEU A 41 -1.09 -27.18 27.99
N GLY A 42 -0.38 -26.12 28.41
CA GLY A 42 -0.19 -25.80 29.82
C GLY A 42 -1.52 -25.53 30.54
N ASN A 43 -2.47 -24.86 29.88
CA ASN A 43 -3.81 -24.65 30.43
C ASN A 43 -4.60 -25.96 30.59
N ALA A 44 -4.48 -26.87 29.64
CA ALA A 44 -5.14 -28.18 29.69
C ALA A 44 -4.57 -29.05 30.82
N LEU A 45 -3.23 -29.13 30.92
CA LEU A 45 -2.56 -29.84 32.03
C LEU A 45 -2.92 -29.23 33.39
N GLY A 46 -3.06 -27.91 33.48
CA GLY A 46 -3.51 -27.24 34.69
C GLY A 46 -4.92 -27.60 35.11
N THR A 47 -5.84 -27.61 34.14
CA THR A 47 -7.23 -28.00 34.39
C THR A 47 -7.31 -29.47 34.82
N LEU A 48 -6.56 -30.34 34.16
CA LEU A 48 -6.44 -31.76 34.53
C LEU A 48 -5.85 -31.92 35.94
N ALA A 49 -4.75 -31.24 36.25
CA ALA A 49 -4.13 -31.26 37.57
C ALA A 49 -5.09 -30.76 38.66
N PHE A 50 -5.86 -29.70 38.40
CA PHE A 50 -6.89 -29.21 39.30
C PHE A 50 -7.98 -30.26 39.56
N THR A 51 -8.52 -30.86 38.50
CA THR A 51 -9.53 -31.92 38.64
C THR A 51 -8.97 -33.15 39.34
N TRP A 52 -7.72 -33.52 39.08
CA TRP A 52 -7.06 -34.68 39.70
C TRP A 52 -6.81 -34.45 41.20
N ALA A 53 -6.34 -33.26 41.56
CA ALA A 53 -6.14 -32.91 42.96
C ALA A 53 -7.45 -32.86 43.75
N THR A 54 -8.51 -32.27 43.18
CA THR A 54 -9.79 -32.10 43.87
C THR A 54 -10.60 -33.39 43.93
N VAL A 55 -10.76 -34.09 42.81
CA VAL A 55 -11.62 -35.28 42.71
C VAL A 55 -10.90 -36.54 43.19
N VAL A 56 -9.66 -36.77 42.73
CA VAL A 56 -8.96 -38.04 42.97
C VAL A 56 -8.19 -38.02 44.29
N LEU A 57 -7.38 -36.98 44.54
CA LEU A 57 -6.55 -36.93 45.75
C LEU A 57 -7.35 -36.49 46.99
N LEU A 58 -7.92 -35.29 46.97
CA LEU A 58 -8.67 -34.73 48.09
C LEU A 58 -10.02 -35.42 48.30
N GLY A 59 -10.70 -35.83 47.22
CA GLY A 59 -11.96 -36.57 47.31
C GLY A 59 -11.80 -38.06 47.61
N GLY A 60 -10.74 -38.70 47.11
CA GLY A 60 -10.58 -40.17 47.19
C GLY A 60 -9.67 -40.66 48.32
N TYR A 61 -8.68 -39.88 48.76
CA TYR A 61 -7.69 -40.30 49.77
C TYR A 61 -7.46 -39.30 50.92
N PRO A 62 -8.44 -38.48 51.36
CA PRO A 62 -8.20 -37.37 52.28
C PRO A 62 -7.59 -37.79 53.63
N ALA A 63 -7.92 -38.98 54.15
CA ALA A 63 -7.42 -39.49 55.42
C ALA A 63 -6.03 -40.16 55.34
N VAL A 64 -5.52 -40.42 54.13
CA VAL A 64 -4.26 -41.17 53.89
C VAL A 64 -3.17 -40.27 53.31
N LEU A 65 -3.50 -39.07 52.84
CA LEU A 65 -2.49 -38.07 52.48
C LEU A 65 -1.68 -37.68 53.72
N CYS A 66 -0.34 -37.67 53.59
CA CYS A 66 0.54 -37.24 54.67
C CYS A 66 0.22 -35.76 55.02
N PRO A 67 -0.28 -35.49 56.25
CA PRO A 67 -0.75 -34.14 56.63
C PRO A 67 0.35 -33.09 56.55
N ASP A 68 1.59 -33.47 56.82
CA ASP A 68 2.71 -32.54 56.95
C ASP A 68 3.22 -32.02 55.60
N HIS A 69 3.00 -32.77 54.50
CA HIS A 69 3.61 -32.46 53.21
C HIS A 69 2.65 -32.55 52.01
N ASP A 70 1.92 -33.65 51.83
CA ASP A 70 1.11 -33.87 50.62
C ASP A 70 -0.13 -32.99 50.56
N PHE A 71 -0.84 -32.88 51.68
CA PHE A 71 -2.06 -32.10 51.75
C PHE A 71 -1.77 -30.62 51.47
N TRP A 72 -0.75 -30.05 52.11
CA TRP A 72 -0.37 -28.65 51.93
C TRP A 72 0.17 -28.35 50.53
N CYS A 73 0.98 -29.24 49.93
CA CYS A 73 1.46 -29.07 48.56
C CYS A 73 0.31 -29.11 47.55
N ALA A 74 -0.57 -30.11 47.65
CA ALA A 74 -1.72 -30.23 46.77
C ALA A 74 -2.70 -29.05 46.93
N ALA A 75 -3.00 -28.65 48.18
CA ALA A 75 -3.87 -27.51 48.46
C ALA A 75 -3.30 -26.19 47.92
N THR A 76 -1.98 -25.97 48.06
CA THR A 76 -1.30 -24.78 47.53
C THR A 76 -1.38 -24.73 46.00
N ILE A 77 -1.15 -25.87 45.32
CA ILE A 77 -1.25 -25.96 43.86
C ILE A 77 -2.69 -25.76 43.38
N VAL A 78 -3.68 -26.34 44.08
CA VAL A 78 -5.12 -26.17 43.80
C VAL A 78 -5.52 -24.70 43.95
N PHE A 79 -5.06 -24.03 45.01
CA PHE A 79 -5.31 -22.61 45.23
C PHE A 79 -4.73 -21.75 44.11
N LEU A 80 -3.48 -22.00 43.70
CA LEU A 80 -2.85 -21.30 42.57
C LEU A 80 -3.60 -21.52 41.25
N GLU A 81 -4.17 -22.70 41.04
CA GLU A 81 -4.90 -23.04 39.82
C GLU A 81 -6.33 -22.48 39.83
N ALA A 82 -6.99 -22.46 40.99
CA ALA A 82 -8.27 -21.78 41.19
C ALA A 82 -8.15 -20.27 40.91
N LEU A 83 -7.15 -19.61 41.50
CA LEU A 83 -6.89 -18.18 41.25
C LEU A 83 -6.71 -17.88 39.76
N ARG A 84 -6.00 -18.74 39.04
CA ARG A 84 -5.78 -18.62 37.60
C ARG A 84 -7.08 -18.80 36.80
N MET A 85 -7.89 -19.81 37.12
CA MET A 85 -9.16 -20.08 36.44
C MET A 85 -10.18 -18.96 36.66
N PHE A 86 -10.27 -18.42 37.89
CA PHE A 86 -11.14 -17.28 38.22
C PHE A 86 -10.67 -15.96 37.59
N SER A 87 -9.36 -15.71 37.53
CA SER A 87 -8.78 -14.54 36.85
C SER A 87 -9.11 -14.51 35.35
N ARG A 88 -9.34 -15.67 34.73
CA ARG A 88 -9.59 -15.78 33.29
C ARG A 88 -11.06 -15.65 32.90
N SER A 89 -11.99 -16.05 33.78
CA SER A 89 -13.44 -15.99 33.52
C SER A 89 -14.06 -14.62 33.85
N ASN A 90 -13.40 -13.81 34.67
CA ASN A 90 -13.92 -12.53 35.14
C ASN A 90 -13.28 -11.32 34.44
N ARG A 91 -13.96 -10.17 34.48
CA ARG A 91 -13.67 -8.86 33.86
C ARG A 91 -12.18 -8.56 33.57
N MET A 92 -11.95 -7.82 32.47
CA MET A 92 -10.67 -7.33 31.89
C MET A 92 -9.57 -6.91 32.89
N ASP A 93 -9.90 -6.45 34.08
CA ASP A 93 -8.95 -5.97 35.09
C ASP A 93 -8.15 -7.11 35.76
N TYR A 94 -8.70 -8.33 35.86
CA TYR A 94 -8.01 -9.48 36.47
C TYR A 94 -7.15 -10.27 35.47
N GLN A 95 -7.32 -10.03 34.16
CA GLN A 95 -6.51 -10.69 33.11
C GLN A 95 -5.04 -10.24 33.14
N LEU A 96 -4.72 -9.10 33.75
CA LEU A 96 -3.36 -8.58 33.90
C LEU A 96 -2.45 -9.50 34.74
N PHE A 97 -3.00 -10.24 35.71
CA PHE A 97 -2.18 -10.95 36.70
C PHE A 97 -1.58 -12.28 36.22
N PHE A 98 -2.25 -13.00 35.32
CA PHE A 98 -1.88 -14.39 34.94
C PHE A 98 -1.71 -14.60 33.42
N ARG A 99 -1.66 -13.53 32.63
CA ARG A 99 -1.35 -13.61 31.19
C ARG A 99 0.16 -13.62 31.01
N THR A 100 0.71 -14.34 30.03
CA THR A 100 2.18 -14.46 29.81
C THR A 100 2.84 -13.11 29.48
N ARG A 101 2.02 -12.08 29.22
CA ARG A 101 2.37 -10.71 28.88
C ARG A 101 2.30 -9.82 30.12
N GLY A 102 3.44 -9.22 30.48
CA GLY A 102 3.64 -8.43 31.70
C GLY A 102 2.64 -7.29 31.91
N ALA A 103 2.13 -7.20 33.14
CA ALA A 103 1.20 -6.17 33.61
C ALA A 103 1.89 -5.06 34.41
N PHE A 104 3.01 -5.37 35.06
CA PHE A 104 3.70 -4.45 35.97
C PHE A 104 5.09 -4.09 35.46
N ARG A 105 5.49 -2.83 35.64
CA ARG A 105 6.89 -2.41 35.47
C ARG A 105 7.73 -3.17 36.51
N SER A 106 8.61 -4.05 36.02
CA SER A 106 9.64 -4.73 36.82
C SER A 106 10.42 -3.73 37.69
N LEU A 107 10.79 -4.15 38.91
CA LEU A 107 11.56 -3.34 39.86
C LEU A 107 12.82 -2.82 39.13
N GLY A 108 13.03 -1.50 39.10
CA GLY A 108 14.24 -0.95 38.47
C GLY A 108 15.51 -1.50 39.14
N TRP A 109 16.64 -1.54 38.42
CA TRP A 109 17.91 -2.12 38.89
C TRP A 109 18.30 -1.73 40.32
N ASN A 110 18.06 -0.47 40.70
CA ASN A 110 18.37 0.06 42.02
C ASN A 110 17.54 -0.62 43.14
N GLY A 111 16.32 -1.07 42.83
CA GLY A 111 15.48 -1.82 43.77
C GLY A 111 15.97 -3.25 43.99
N HIS A 112 16.45 -3.94 42.93
CA HIS A 112 16.99 -5.29 43.05
C HIS A 112 18.27 -5.33 43.89
N ILE A 113 19.14 -4.33 43.72
CA ILE A 113 20.37 -4.21 44.52
C ILE A 113 20.01 -3.97 45.99
N TRP A 114 19.05 -3.09 46.28
CA TRP A 114 18.62 -2.82 47.65
C TRP A 114 18.04 -4.06 48.34
N PHE A 115 17.20 -4.83 47.65
CA PHE A 115 16.64 -6.09 48.15
C PHE A 115 17.73 -7.11 48.49
N ILE A 116 18.70 -7.30 47.58
CA ILE A 116 19.83 -8.23 47.79
C ILE A 116 20.74 -7.77 48.95
N CYS A 117 20.95 -6.47 49.13
CA CYS A 117 21.76 -5.93 50.24
C CYS A 117 21.06 -6.11 51.60
N PHE A 118 19.74 -5.89 51.63
CA PHE A 118 18.93 -6.04 52.84
C PHE A 118 18.88 -7.50 53.31
N VAL A 119 18.66 -8.44 52.38
CA VAL A 119 18.65 -9.88 52.67
C VAL A 119 20.01 -10.37 53.17
N ASN A 120 21.11 -9.97 52.53
CA ASN A 120 22.46 -10.35 52.99
C ASN A 120 22.83 -9.74 54.35
N GLY A 121 22.36 -8.52 54.65
CA GLY A 121 22.55 -7.90 55.97
C GLY A 121 21.82 -8.64 57.10
N VAL A 122 20.68 -9.26 56.79
CA VAL A 122 19.89 -10.03 57.76
C VAL A 122 20.47 -11.43 57.99
N ILE A 123 21.01 -12.07 56.94
CA ILE A 123 21.74 -13.34 57.07
C ILE A 123 22.95 -13.17 58.04
N TRP A 124 23.49 -11.96 58.17
CA TRP A 124 24.57 -11.64 59.11
C TRP A 124 24.09 -11.45 60.57
N ALA A 125 22.83 -11.11 60.81
CA ALA A 125 22.32 -10.73 62.14
C ALA A 125 21.91 -11.92 63.04
N ASN A 126 21.68 -13.10 62.46
CA ASN A 126 21.57 -14.39 63.15
C ASN A 126 20.72 -14.40 64.45
N ASP A 127 19.57 -13.73 64.46
CA ASP A 127 18.60 -13.72 65.56
C ASP A 127 17.19 -14.06 65.05
N GLU A 128 16.46 -14.93 65.76
CA GLU A 128 15.15 -15.47 65.31
C GLU A 128 14.09 -14.37 65.14
N MET A 129 14.19 -13.28 65.91
CA MET A 129 13.32 -12.11 65.78
C MET A 129 13.57 -11.32 64.49
N GLY A 130 14.78 -11.39 63.93
CA GLY A 130 15.12 -10.78 62.65
C GLY A 130 14.43 -11.45 61.45
N VAL A 131 14.18 -12.77 61.54
CA VAL A 131 13.57 -13.57 60.46
C VAL A 131 12.07 -13.29 60.31
N ILE A 132 11.37 -13.06 61.41
CA ILE A 132 9.93 -12.71 61.38
C ILE A 132 9.75 -11.26 60.92
N ALA A 133 10.63 -10.35 61.34
CA ALA A 133 10.64 -8.96 60.89
C ALA A 133 10.94 -8.84 59.39
N THR A 134 11.82 -9.68 58.84
CA THR A 134 12.08 -9.72 57.40
C THR A 134 10.95 -10.31 56.60
N LEU A 135 10.33 -11.42 57.01
CA LEU A 135 9.15 -11.96 56.32
C LEU A 135 7.99 -10.95 56.32
N SER A 136 7.83 -10.19 57.40
CA SER A 136 6.79 -9.16 57.54
C SER A 136 7.08 -7.91 56.69
N LEU A 137 8.33 -7.43 56.66
CA LEU A 137 8.73 -6.27 55.86
C LEU A 137 8.82 -6.59 54.37
N VAL A 138 9.27 -7.80 54.00
CA VAL A 138 9.25 -8.32 52.63
C VAL A 138 7.81 -8.50 52.17
N GLY A 139 6.92 -9.02 53.03
CA GLY A 139 5.48 -9.04 52.77
C GLY A 139 4.92 -7.65 52.49
N LEU A 140 5.24 -6.65 53.32
CA LEU A 140 4.82 -5.26 53.14
C LEU A 140 5.43 -4.59 51.90
N LEU A 141 6.66 -4.91 51.52
CA LEU A 141 7.32 -4.39 50.31
C LEU A 141 6.76 -5.04 49.04
N VAL A 142 6.45 -6.33 49.07
CA VAL A 142 5.78 -7.05 47.98
C VAL A 142 4.35 -6.53 47.83
N ILE A 143 3.60 -6.37 48.91
CA ILE A 143 2.25 -5.79 48.90
C ILE A 143 2.29 -4.32 48.46
N GLY A 144 3.23 -3.52 48.96
CA GLY A 144 3.38 -2.11 48.61
C GLY A 144 3.82 -1.87 47.17
N SER A 145 4.68 -2.73 46.61
CA SER A 145 5.07 -2.68 45.19
C SER A 145 3.95 -3.15 44.24
N ILE A 146 3.00 -3.97 44.73
CA ILE A 146 1.79 -4.35 44.01
C ILE A 146 0.72 -3.25 44.08
N LEU A 147 0.57 -2.54 45.20
CA LEU A 147 -0.44 -1.50 45.38
C LEU A 147 -0.05 -0.10 44.87
N CYS A 148 1.23 0.31 44.93
CA CYS A 148 1.67 1.68 44.56
C CYS A 148 3.12 1.73 44.06
N PRO A 149 3.37 1.63 42.73
CA PRO A 149 4.73 1.57 42.17
C PRO A 149 5.56 2.86 42.34
N GLU A 150 4.92 4.02 42.55
CA GLU A 150 5.58 5.33 42.54
C GLU A 150 6.04 5.82 43.92
N ALA A 151 5.62 5.19 45.02
CA ALA A 151 5.84 5.70 46.38
C ALA A 151 7.05 5.11 47.13
N ALA A 152 7.72 4.08 46.61
CA ALA A 152 8.58 3.22 47.44
C ALA A 152 10.02 3.71 47.70
N ILE A 153 10.56 4.73 47.00
CA ILE A 153 11.95 5.17 47.21
C ILE A 153 12.09 6.70 47.07
N PRO A 154 12.49 7.44 48.13
CA PRO A 154 12.76 8.88 48.06
C PRO A 154 13.82 9.23 47.01
N PRO A 155 13.65 10.29 46.22
CA PRO A 155 14.52 10.61 45.08
C PRO A 155 15.98 10.89 45.48
N MET A 156 16.23 11.32 46.71
CA MET A 156 17.57 11.56 47.25
C MET A 156 18.37 10.27 47.41
N LEU A 157 17.75 9.17 47.88
CA LEU A 157 18.42 7.88 48.07
C LEU A 157 18.78 7.22 46.73
N ARG A 158 17.98 7.44 45.68
CA ARG A 158 18.18 6.86 44.34
C ARG A 158 19.52 7.29 43.72
N ARG A 159 19.98 8.50 44.02
CA ARG A 159 21.22 9.09 43.48
C ARG A 159 22.46 8.55 44.18
N THR A 160 22.41 8.41 45.51
CA THR A 160 23.49 7.85 46.33
C THR A 160 23.66 6.35 46.07
N ILE A 161 22.57 5.59 45.96
CA ILE A 161 22.61 4.14 45.69
C ILE A 161 23.13 3.84 44.29
N SER A 162 22.80 4.66 43.29
CA SER A 162 23.33 4.50 41.92
C SER A 162 24.85 4.72 41.82
N LEU A 163 25.41 5.56 42.68
CA LEU A 163 26.84 5.89 42.71
C LEU A 163 27.66 4.82 43.46
N TRP A 164 27.08 4.21 44.50
CA TRP A 164 27.77 3.25 45.38
C TRP A 164 27.47 1.78 45.09
N SER A 165 26.44 1.49 44.27
CA SER A 165 26.05 0.13 43.82
C SER A 165 27.22 -0.79 43.42
N PRO A 166 28.26 -0.32 42.70
CA PRO A 166 29.41 -1.16 42.33
C PRO A 166 30.27 -1.57 43.54
N MET A 167 30.49 -0.67 44.50
CA MET A 167 31.27 -0.98 45.71
C MET A 167 30.53 -1.98 46.61
N VAL A 168 29.20 -1.91 46.66
CA VAL A 168 28.39 -2.82 47.47
C VAL A 168 28.39 -4.24 46.90
N ALA A 169 28.38 -4.40 45.56
CA ALA A 169 28.52 -5.71 44.92
C ALA A 169 29.91 -6.36 45.18
N ILE A 170 30.97 -5.55 45.23
CA ILE A 170 32.33 -6.01 45.54
C ILE A 170 32.45 -6.42 47.02
N LEU A 171 31.86 -5.63 47.94
CA LEU A 171 31.78 -5.94 49.37
C LEU A 171 30.95 -7.21 49.65
N LEU A 172 29.91 -7.49 48.85
CA LEU A 172 29.08 -8.70 48.95
C LEU A 172 29.80 -9.98 48.47
N LEU A 173 30.78 -9.88 47.57
CA LEU A 173 31.56 -11.03 47.09
C LEU A 173 32.76 -11.36 47.99
N CYS A 174 33.27 -10.39 48.74
CA CYS A 174 34.44 -10.52 49.61
C CYS A 174 34.36 -11.60 50.72
N PRO A 175 33.19 -11.89 51.34
CA PRO A 175 33.06 -12.91 52.39
C PRO A 175 33.27 -14.35 51.88
N SER A 176 33.00 -14.61 50.60
CA SER A 176 33.13 -15.95 50.00
C SER A 176 34.59 -16.42 49.91
N VAL A 177 35.52 -15.48 49.78
CA VAL A 177 36.97 -15.74 49.77
C VAL A 177 37.51 -15.86 51.21
N TRP A 178 36.98 -15.07 52.15
CA TRP A 178 37.41 -15.09 53.56
C TRP A 178 36.98 -16.36 54.31
N SER A 179 35.77 -16.87 54.04
CA SER A 179 35.27 -18.10 54.66
C SER A 179 36.07 -19.35 54.26
N SER A 180 36.77 -19.32 53.12
CA SER A 180 37.63 -20.43 52.69
C SER A 180 38.94 -20.52 53.50
N TYR A 181 39.30 -19.50 54.28
CA TYR A 181 40.56 -19.47 55.04
C TYR A 181 40.41 -19.89 56.51
N LYS A 182 39.18 -19.86 57.07
CA LYS A 182 38.95 -20.09 58.51
C LYS A 182 38.61 -21.54 58.90
N PHE A 183 38.30 -22.42 57.94
CA PHE A 183 38.03 -23.84 58.20
C PHE A 183 39.26 -24.70 57.90
N LYS A 184 40.22 -24.69 58.84
CA LYS A 184 41.36 -25.61 58.84
C LYS A 184 41.28 -26.53 60.06
N LYS A 185 40.28 -27.41 60.08
CA LYS A 185 40.28 -28.67 60.84
C LYS A 185 39.06 -29.51 60.48
N GLU A 186 39.21 -30.35 59.45
CA GLU A 186 38.89 -31.79 59.45
C GLU A 186 39.08 -32.34 58.03
N TYR A 187 39.89 -33.38 57.93
CA TYR A 187 40.32 -34.01 56.68
C TYR A 187 39.20 -34.96 56.19
N PHE A 188 38.41 -34.57 55.17
CA PHE A 188 37.95 -35.52 54.14
C PHE A 188 37.26 -34.95 52.87
N ILE A 189 37.08 -33.63 52.68
CA ILE A 189 36.37 -33.09 51.49
C ILE A 189 37.25 -32.09 50.71
N PHE A 190 38.47 -32.48 50.32
CA PHE A 190 39.42 -31.51 49.73
C PHE A 190 39.50 -31.51 48.19
N GLN A 191 38.78 -32.38 47.46
CA GLN A 191 38.96 -32.50 46.00
C GLN A 191 37.90 -31.80 45.14
N ARG A 192 36.75 -31.38 45.72
CA ARG A 192 35.63 -30.75 44.97
C ARG A 192 35.61 -29.21 45.01
N HIS A 193 36.39 -28.58 45.88
CA HIS A 193 36.35 -27.12 46.10
C HIS A 193 37.27 -26.29 45.19
N ARG A 194 38.30 -26.90 44.60
CA ARG A 194 39.31 -26.15 43.82
C ARG A 194 38.76 -25.61 42.49
N SER A 195 37.89 -26.38 41.82
CA SER A 195 37.22 -25.96 40.59
C SER A 195 36.13 -24.90 40.84
N VAL A 196 35.37 -25.05 41.94
CA VAL A 196 34.35 -24.07 42.36
C VAL A 196 34.98 -22.74 42.77
N GLY A 197 36.12 -22.77 43.47
CA GLY A 197 36.90 -21.58 43.83
C GLY A 197 37.50 -20.85 42.63
N ILE A 198 37.99 -21.59 41.61
CA ILE A 198 38.48 -20.99 40.36
C ILE A 198 37.34 -20.32 39.57
N VAL A 199 36.17 -20.96 39.49
CA VAL A 199 34.98 -20.37 38.84
C VAL A 199 34.48 -19.14 39.59
N HIS A 200 34.51 -19.13 40.93
CA HIS A 200 34.21 -17.94 41.74
C HIS A 200 35.21 -16.82 41.52
N LEU A 201 36.52 -17.13 41.43
CA LEU A 201 37.55 -16.13 41.13
C LEU A 201 37.36 -15.51 39.74
N ILE A 202 37.02 -16.33 38.74
CA ILE A 202 36.75 -15.86 37.36
C ILE A 202 35.49 -14.98 37.33
N LEU A 203 34.38 -15.40 37.96
CA LEU A 203 33.15 -14.61 38.06
C LEU A 203 33.38 -13.30 38.83
N PHE A 204 34.13 -13.35 39.94
CA PHE A 204 34.51 -12.17 40.71
C PHE A 204 35.31 -11.17 39.86
N VAL A 205 36.32 -11.65 39.12
CA VAL A 205 37.15 -10.80 38.24
C VAL A 205 36.32 -10.20 37.10
N VAL A 206 35.40 -10.95 36.50
CA VAL A 206 34.49 -10.46 35.45
C VAL A 206 33.54 -9.40 36.00
N VAL A 207 32.93 -9.64 37.16
CA VAL A 207 32.04 -8.67 37.83
C VAL A 207 32.84 -7.42 38.23
N LEU A 208 34.03 -7.57 38.80
CA LEU A 208 34.93 -6.48 39.19
C LEU A 208 35.29 -5.59 37.98
N LEU A 209 35.72 -6.19 36.86
CA LEU A 209 36.04 -5.48 35.63
C LEU A 209 34.83 -4.72 35.05
N LEU A 210 33.64 -5.33 35.06
CA LEU A 210 32.38 -4.71 34.61
C LEU A 210 31.88 -3.61 35.57
N THR A 211 32.16 -3.71 36.86
CA THR A 211 31.87 -2.65 37.84
C THR A 211 32.86 -1.49 37.75
N ILE A 212 34.13 -1.77 37.52
CA ILE A 212 35.16 -0.74 37.36
C ILE A 212 34.95 0.03 36.04
N SER A 213 34.47 -0.62 34.96
CA SER A 213 34.12 0.08 33.71
C SER A 213 32.97 1.08 33.86
N ARG A 214 32.23 1.08 34.99
CA ARG A 214 31.18 2.07 35.31
C ARG A 214 31.70 3.30 36.06
N LEU A 215 32.84 3.17 36.70
CA LEU A 215 33.57 4.30 37.29
C LEU A 215 34.20 5.01 36.09
N ARG A 216 33.70 6.20 35.73
CA ARG A 216 33.97 6.90 34.46
C ARG A 216 35.42 7.41 34.30
N PHE A 217 36.42 6.56 34.54
CA PHE A 217 37.84 6.86 34.37
C PHE A 217 38.29 6.50 32.95
N PRO A 218 38.74 7.48 32.14
CA PRO A 218 39.05 7.28 30.72
C PRO A 218 40.11 6.20 30.44
N SER A 219 41.12 6.08 31.31
CA SER A 219 42.23 5.13 31.13
C SER A 219 41.83 3.67 31.32
N ILE A 220 40.81 3.42 32.15
CA ILE A 220 40.35 2.05 32.46
C ILE A 220 39.31 1.57 31.44
N ILE A 221 38.49 2.49 30.91
CA ILE A 221 37.56 2.20 29.80
C ILE A 221 38.33 1.75 28.55
N LYS A 222 39.46 2.40 28.22
CA LYS A 222 40.36 1.97 27.14
C LYS A 222 40.93 0.56 27.35
N LEU A 223 41.25 0.19 28.60
CA LEU A 223 41.78 -1.14 28.92
C LEU A 223 40.70 -2.22 28.85
N ALA A 224 39.48 -1.93 29.33
CA ALA A 224 38.34 -2.84 29.28
C ALA A 224 37.83 -3.04 27.83
N ASP A 225 37.83 -1.99 27.01
CA ASP A 225 37.46 -2.05 25.59
C ASP A 225 38.48 -2.85 24.76
N TRP A 226 39.77 -2.82 25.14
CA TRP A 226 40.84 -3.59 24.49
C TRP A 226 40.75 -5.10 24.77
N VAL A 227 40.32 -5.52 25.96
CA VAL A 227 40.23 -6.95 26.35
C VAL A 227 38.87 -7.58 26.00
N LEU A 228 37.76 -6.84 26.08
CA LEU A 228 36.40 -7.40 25.97
C LEU A 228 35.60 -6.95 24.72
N GLY A 229 36.07 -5.95 23.98
CA GLY A 229 35.46 -5.48 22.73
C GLY A 229 34.21 -4.61 22.90
N SER A 230 34.08 -3.59 22.05
CA SER A 230 33.12 -2.46 22.16
C SER A 230 31.62 -2.80 22.08
N LYS A 231 31.24 -4.06 21.88
CA LYS A 231 29.83 -4.48 21.71
C LYS A 231 29.20 -5.14 22.95
N ILE A 232 29.92 -5.23 24.07
CA ILE A 232 29.38 -5.76 25.33
C ILE A 232 28.47 -4.78 26.07
N ALA A 233 28.52 -3.47 25.77
CA ALA A 233 27.63 -2.48 26.41
C ALA A 233 26.13 -2.78 26.25
N PHE A 234 25.73 -3.42 25.16
CA PHE A 234 24.34 -3.84 24.90
C PHE A 234 23.91 -5.07 25.72
N TRP A 235 24.83 -6.03 25.93
CA TRP A 235 24.59 -7.26 26.69
C TRP A 235 24.99 -7.15 28.16
N GLN A 236 25.64 -6.06 28.55
CA GLN A 236 26.15 -5.81 29.89
C GLN A 236 25.10 -6.04 30.99
N PRO A 237 23.84 -5.60 30.87
CA PRO A 237 22.81 -5.86 31.88
C PRO A 237 22.39 -7.34 31.95
N VAL A 238 22.33 -8.02 30.78
CA VAL A 238 21.90 -9.42 30.69
C VAL A 238 22.99 -10.36 31.19
N ILE A 239 24.25 -10.10 30.85
CA ILE A 239 25.41 -10.88 31.31
C ILE A 239 25.60 -10.70 32.82
N LEU A 240 25.49 -9.47 33.35
CA LEU A 240 25.52 -9.26 34.80
C LEU A 240 24.37 -9.98 35.51
N ASN A 241 23.15 -9.94 34.97
CA ASN A 241 22.01 -10.65 35.56
C ASN A 241 22.19 -12.17 35.51
N LEU A 242 22.74 -12.73 34.43
CA LEU A 242 23.05 -14.15 34.32
C LEU A 242 24.17 -14.56 35.29
N CYS A 243 25.20 -13.74 35.43
CA CYS A 243 26.31 -13.95 36.36
C CYS A 243 25.87 -13.80 37.83
N MET A 244 25.03 -12.82 38.15
CA MET A 244 24.45 -12.66 39.48
C MET A 244 23.49 -13.82 39.79
N PHE A 245 22.66 -14.24 38.84
CA PHE A 245 21.80 -15.42 38.99
C PHE A 245 22.65 -16.68 39.20
N ALA A 246 23.69 -16.88 38.41
CA ALA A 246 24.63 -18.00 38.58
C ALA A 246 25.34 -17.94 39.94
N ALA A 247 25.78 -16.77 40.40
CA ALA A 247 26.39 -16.60 41.72
C ALA A 247 25.39 -16.90 42.86
N THR A 248 24.13 -16.48 42.71
CA THR A 248 23.08 -16.71 43.71
C THR A 248 22.69 -18.20 43.77
N VAL A 249 22.50 -18.84 42.61
CA VAL A 249 22.21 -20.28 42.49
C VAL A 249 23.38 -21.13 43.00
N MET A 250 24.62 -20.72 42.74
CA MET A 250 25.80 -21.43 43.23
C MET A 250 26.01 -21.26 44.74
N SER A 251 25.53 -20.15 45.34
CA SER A 251 25.53 -19.95 46.79
C SER A 251 24.61 -20.94 47.53
N VAL A 252 23.50 -21.36 46.91
CA VAL A 252 22.57 -22.39 47.45
C VAL A 252 23.28 -23.72 47.72
N PHE A 253 24.30 -24.06 46.93
CA PHE A 253 25.02 -25.33 47.03
C PHE A 253 26.15 -25.33 48.07
N ASN A 254 26.52 -24.18 48.64
CA ASN A 254 27.65 -24.05 49.57
C ASN A 254 27.25 -24.01 51.06
N PHE A 255 25.96 -23.92 51.40
CA PHE A 255 25.49 -23.77 52.79
C PHE A 255 24.75 -25.01 53.32
N ASN A 256 24.78 -25.20 54.63
CA ASN A 256 24.14 -26.31 55.35
C ASN A 256 22.60 -26.33 55.13
N ARG A 257 21.98 -27.51 55.32
CA ARG A 257 20.58 -27.83 54.95
C ARG A 257 19.51 -26.85 55.48
N SER A 258 19.77 -26.18 56.61
CA SER A 258 18.85 -25.21 57.24
C SER A 258 18.92 -23.79 56.63
N ILE A 259 20.05 -23.40 56.04
CA ILE A 259 20.22 -22.10 55.37
C ILE A 259 19.78 -22.21 53.89
N SER A 260 19.90 -23.40 53.30
CA SER A 260 19.45 -23.68 51.93
C SER A 260 17.95 -23.41 51.72
N THR A 261 17.10 -23.69 52.71
CA THR A 261 15.65 -23.44 52.65
C THR A 261 15.30 -21.95 52.67
N LEU A 262 16.02 -21.14 53.46
CA LEU A 262 15.86 -19.67 53.51
C LEU A 262 16.31 -19.03 52.18
N VAL A 263 17.46 -19.44 51.64
CA VAL A 263 17.96 -18.93 50.36
C VAL A 263 17.04 -19.33 49.20
N MET A 264 16.41 -20.50 49.24
CA MET A 264 15.39 -20.89 48.26
C MET A 264 14.12 -20.03 48.36
N GLY A 265 13.72 -19.63 49.57
CA GLY A 265 12.66 -18.65 49.80
C GLY A 265 13.00 -17.28 49.21
N ASP A 266 14.24 -16.81 49.40
CA ASP A 266 14.71 -15.54 48.85
C ASP A 266 14.83 -15.55 47.33
N ILE A 267 15.26 -16.67 46.72
CA ILE A 267 15.25 -16.86 45.27
C ILE A 267 13.81 -16.85 44.73
N LEU A 268 12.86 -17.45 45.46
CA LEU A 268 11.45 -17.42 45.08
C LEU A 268 10.87 -16.00 45.15
N VAL A 269 11.20 -15.21 46.17
CA VAL A 269 10.78 -13.81 46.30
C VAL A 269 11.46 -12.91 45.27
N LEU A 270 12.74 -13.15 44.96
CA LEU A 270 13.47 -12.47 43.89
C LEU A 270 12.83 -12.77 42.53
N VAL A 271 12.45 -14.02 42.27
CA VAL A 271 11.71 -14.41 41.05
C VAL A 271 10.33 -13.75 41.02
N LEU A 272 9.59 -13.73 42.13
CA LEU A 272 8.28 -13.06 42.25
C LEU A 272 8.34 -11.56 41.92
N THR A 273 9.42 -10.87 42.34
CA THR A 273 9.58 -9.42 42.16
C THR A 273 10.19 -9.00 40.83
N SER A 274 10.86 -9.91 40.11
CA SER A 274 11.62 -9.60 38.88
C SER A 274 10.80 -9.58 37.59
N PHE A 275 9.76 -10.41 37.47
CA PHE A 275 9.13 -10.70 36.17
C PHE A 275 7.91 -9.82 35.82
N GLY A 276 7.42 -8.96 36.72
CA GLY A 276 6.31 -8.03 36.43
C GLY A 276 4.98 -8.70 36.06
N ASN A 277 4.84 -9.99 36.36
CA ASN A 277 3.69 -10.87 36.08
C ASN A 277 3.74 -12.07 37.05
N LEU A 278 2.60 -12.53 37.57
CA LEU A 278 2.54 -13.65 38.52
C LEU A 278 2.65 -15.03 37.84
N GLN A 279 2.51 -15.11 36.51
CA GLN A 279 2.52 -16.41 35.82
C GLN A 279 3.89 -17.11 35.83
N ILE A 280 4.99 -16.40 35.59
CA ILE A 280 6.34 -17.01 35.62
C ILE A 280 6.72 -17.44 37.04
N PRO A 281 6.52 -16.61 38.08
CA PRO A 281 6.74 -17.03 39.46
C PRO A 281 5.85 -18.20 39.90
N ALA A 282 4.57 -18.20 39.53
CA ALA A 282 3.67 -19.32 39.80
C ALA A 282 4.15 -20.60 39.10
N ALA A 283 4.66 -20.51 37.86
CA ALA A 283 5.23 -21.64 37.14
C ALA A 283 6.50 -22.18 37.82
N VAL A 284 7.39 -21.30 38.30
CA VAL A 284 8.59 -21.68 39.05
C VAL A 284 8.22 -22.34 40.38
N LEU A 285 7.25 -21.81 41.12
CA LEU A 285 6.75 -22.40 42.36
C LEU A 285 6.16 -23.80 42.11
N ARG A 286 5.38 -23.97 41.04
CA ARG A 286 4.82 -25.28 40.63
C ARG A 286 5.91 -26.30 40.32
N ILE A 287 6.95 -25.90 39.59
CA ILE A 287 8.09 -26.77 39.29
C ILE A 287 8.85 -27.12 40.58
N GLY A 288 9.11 -26.13 41.44
CA GLY A 288 9.81 -26.32 42.69
C GLY A 288 9.10 -27.32 43.62
N LEU A 289 7.79 -27.12 43.84
CA LEU A 289 6.97 -28.02 44.64
C LEU A 289 6.87 -29.41 44.03
N ALA A 290 6.62 -29.52 42.73
CA ALA A 290 6.51 -30.81 42.05
C ALA A 290 7.84 -31.58 42.06
N LEU A 291 8.97 -30.92 41.82
CA LEU A 291 10.29 -31.57 41.77
C LEU A 291 10.78 -31.96 43.17
N TRP A 292 10.58 -31.10 44.17
CA TRP A 292 10.84 -31.44 45.57
C TRP A 292 10.03 -32.67 45.97
N ARG A 293 8.74 -32.70 45.65
CA ARG A 293 7.90 -33.82 46.06
C ARG A 293 8.20 -35.10 45.30
N LEU A 294 8.45 -35.05 43.98
CA LEU A 294 8.86 -36.21 43.19
C LEU A 294 10.18 -36.82 43.70
N THR A 295 11.16 -36.00 44.09
CA THR A 295 12.44 -36.48 44.62
C THR A 295 12.35 -37.05 46.03
N ASP A 296 11.48 -36.48 46.88
CA ASP A 296 11.20 -37.03 48.21
C ASP A 296 10.46 -38.37 48.12
N MET A 297 9.43 -38.44 47.27
CA MET A 297 8.66 -39.67 47.00
C MET A 297 9.52 -40.80 46.44
N GLN A 298 10.51 -40.48 45.60
CA GLN A 298 11.43 -41.48 45.05
C GLN A 298 12.35 -42.08 46.14
N LYS A 299 12.69 -41.32 47.18
CA LYS A 299 13.44 -41.84 48.34
C LYS A 299 12.57 -42.76 49.21
N VAL A 300 11.35 -42.32 49.51
CA VAL A 300 10.38 -43.11 50.31
C VAL A 300 9.99 -44.41 49.58
N TYR A 301 9.81 -44.36 48.26
CA TYR A 301 9.50 -45.53 47.44
C TYR A 301 10.62 -46.58 47.44
N ASN A 302 11.89 -46.16 47.46
CA ASN A 302 13.02 -47.07 47.47
C ASN A 302 13.22 -47.76 48.83
N ASP A 303 12.79 -47.14 49.94
CA ASP A 303 12.85 -47.73 51.28
C ASP A 303 11.68 -48.68 51.58
N GLN A 304 10.54 -48.52 50.91
CA GLN A 304 9.29 -49.16 51.31
C GLN A 304 8.76 -50.13 50.24
N LYS A 305 9.46 -51.27 50.09
CA LYS A 305 9.14 -52.31 49.08
C LYS A 305 7.94 -53.21 49.42
N ASN A 306 7.23 -53.02 50.55
CA ASN A 306 6.38 -54.07 51.14
C ASN A 306 4.90 -53.73 51.46
N HIS A 307 4.26 -52.69 50.92
CA HIS A 307 2.82 -52.47 51.13
C HIS A 307 2.02 -52.31 49.82
N GLU A 308 1.22 -53.33 49.48
CA GLU A 308 0.36 -53.36 48.28
C GLU A 308 -0.74 -52.27 48.30
N ASN A 309 -1.19 -51.85 49.49
CA ASN A 309 -2.32 -50.91 49.64
C ASN A 309 -2.00 -49.44 49.30
N MET A 310 -0.73 -49.03 49.19
CA MET A 310 -0.36 -47.63 48.87
C MET A 310 0.04 -47.40 47.40
N LYS A 311 0.10 -48.46 46.60
CA LYS A 311 0.58 -48.39 45.20
C LYS A 311 -0.27 -47.47 44.32
N ASN A 312 -1.59 -47.49 44.50
CA ASN A 312 -2.53 -46.68 43.70
C ASN A 312 -2.46 -45.19 44.08
N LEU A 313 -2.32 -44.87 45.37
CA LEU A 313 -2.14 -43.51 45.86
C LEU A 313 -0.81 -42.91 45.37
N LEU A 314 0.28 -43.66 45.51
CA LEU A 314 1.60 -43.22 45.05
C LEU A 314 1.64 -42.98 43.54
N SER A 315 1.02 -43.88 42.76
CA SER A 315 0.88 -43.72 41.30
C SER A 315 0.05 -42.49 40.94
N SER A 316 -1.03 -42.23 41.69
CA SER A 316 -1.88 -41.05 41.49
C SER A 316 -1.15 -39.73 41.82
N LEU A 317 -0.38 -39.68 42.90
CA LEU A 317 0.47 -38.54 43.24
C LEU A 317 1.57 -38.31 42.19
N TYR A 318 2.16 -39.37 41.65
CA TYR A 318 3.14 -39.26 40.56
C TYR A 318 2.51 -38.64 39.32
N ILE A 319 1.32 -39.10 38.90
CA ILE A 319 0.57 -38.55 37.76
C ILE A 319 0.23 -37.07 38.01
N PHE A 320 -0.25 -36.73 39.20
CA PHE A 320 -0.57 -35.35 39.57
C PHE A 320 0.66 -34.42 39.48
N TYR A 321 1.75 -34.76 40.18
CA TYR A 321 2.95 -33.91 40.16
C TYR A 321 3.63 -33.90 38.78
N ALA A 322 3.53 -34.97 37.98
CA ALA A 322 3.99 -34.97 36.59
C ALA A 322 3.19 -34.00 35.71
N MET A 323 1.86 -33.91 35.88
CA MET A 323 1.03 -32.92 35.17
C MET A 323 1.37 -31.49 35.60
N VAL A 324 1.55 -31.24 36.90
CA VAL A 324 1.92 -29.92 37.44
C VAL A 324 3.31 -29.51 36.97
N LEU A 325 4.27 -30.44 36.97
CA LEU A 325 5.62 -30.22 36.45
C LEU A 325 5.59 -29.90 34.95
N GLY A 326 4.84 -30.69 34.16
CA GLY A 326 4.64 -30.44 32.74
C GLY A 326 4.00 -29.08 32.46
N GLN A 327 2.98 -28.71 33.22
CA GLN A 327 2.35 -27.38 33.14
C GLN A 327 3.35 -26.25 33.42
N GLY A 328 4.12 -26.36 34.52
CA GLY A 328 5.11 -25.35 34.89
C GLY A 328 6.21 -25.20 33.84
N ILE A 329 6.72 -26.32 33.29
CA ILE A 329 7.72 -26.31 32.21
C ILE A 329 7.17 -25.63 30.97
N LEU A 330 5.95 -25.95 30.53
CA LEU A 330 5.34 -25.35 29.36
C LEU A 330 5.19 -23.82 29.49
N TYR A 331 4.86 -23.31 30.68
CA TYR A 331 4.78 -21.86 30.90
C TYR A 331 6.14 -21.19 30.94
N ILE A 332 7.17 -21.81 31.53
CA ILE A 332 8.54 -21.27 31.46
C ILE A 332 9.01 -21.24 30.01
N VAL A 333 8.79 -22.31 29.26
CA VAL A 333 9.15 -22.40 27.84
C VAL A 333 8.40 -21.34 27.02
N ALA A 334 7.10 -21.15 27.23
CA ALA A 334 6.32 -20.09 26.59
C ALA A 334 6.84 -18.69 26.94
N GLY A 335 7.21 -18.45 28.21
CA GLY A 335 7.83 -17.20 28.66
C GLY A 335 9.18 -16.93 27.99
N ILE A 336 10.04 -17.95 27.89
CA ILE A 336 11.33 -17.85 27.17
C ILE A 336 11.09 -17.50 25.70
N PHE A 337 10.16 -18.17 25.03
CA PHE A 337 9.82 -17.85 23.65
C PHE A 337 9.26 -16.43 23.50
N GLU A 338 8.43 -15.95 24.42
CA GLU A 338 7.91 -14.57 24.39
C GLU A 338 9.04 -13.53 24.45
N ILE A 339 10.11 -13.78 25.23
CA ILE A 339 11.32 -12.94 25.24
C ILE A 339 11.94 -12.91 23.83
N PHE A 340 12.09 -14.06 23.18
CA PHE A 340 12.65 -14.14 21.82
C PHE A 340 11.71 -13.62 20.71
N SER A 341 10.44 -13.33 21.01
CA SER A 341 9.48 -12.81 20.04
C SER A 341 9.93 -11.48 19.41
N PHE A 342 10.75 -10.69 20.10
CA PHE A 342 11.28 -9.42 19.58
C PHE A 342 12.05 -9.59 18.27
N ILE A 343 12.74 -10.74 18.09
CA ILE A 343 13.56 -11.02 16.90
C ILE A 343 12.66 -11.10 15.66
N LEU A 344 11.56 -11.84 15.77
CA LEU A 344 10.60 -12.01 14.68
C LEU A 344 9.83 -10.71 14.40
N ARG A 345 9.49 -9.93 15.45
CA ARG A 345 8.86 -8.62 15.29
C ARG A 345 9.77 -7.66 14.53
N ARG A 346 11.06 -7.56 14.89
CA ARG A 346 12.02 -6.72 14.14
C ARG A 346 12.24 -7.21 12.71
N SER A 347 12.27 -8.54 12.50
CA SER A 347 12.35 -9.10 11.15
C SER A 347 11.16 -8.70 10.28
N LEU A 348 9.94 -8.68 10.84
CA LEU A 348 8.73 -8.27 10.14
C LEU A 348 8.76 -6.79 9.75
N ILE A 349 9.16 -5.90 10.68
CA ILE A 349 9.30 -4.45 10.43
C ILE A 349 10.12 -4.20 9.16
N ARG A 350 11.22 -4.92 8.98
CA ARG A 350 12.10 -4.77 7.81
C ARG A 350 11.54 -5.36 6.53
N ARG A 351 10.91 -6.54 6.60
CA ARG A 351 10.33 -7.20 5.43
C ARG A 351 9.19 -6.38 4.83
N VAL A 352 8.40 -5.75 5.69
CA VAL A 352 7.31 -4.84 5.29
C VAL A 352 7.87 -3.44 4.97
N GLY A 353 9.02 -3.09 5.55
CA GLY A 353 9.67 -1.80 5.38
C GLY A 353 9.02 -0.69 6.21
N PHE A 354 8.46 -1.04 7.37
CA PHE A 354 8.06 -0.08 8.39
C PHE A 354 9.28 0.64 8.97
N ARG A 355 9.13 1.95 9.24
CA ARG A 355 10.21 2.81 9.71
C ARG A 355 9.86 3.46 11.05
N GLY A 356 10.89 3.87 11.78
CA GLY A 356 10.75 4.64 13.03
C GLY A 356 10.03 3.95 14.20
N PRO A 357 9.75 4.71 15.27
CA PRO A 357 9.02 4.23 16.44
C PRO A 357 7.59 3.77 16.14
N SER A 358 6.97 4.34 15.09
CA SER A 358 5.61 3.99 14.65
C SER A 358 5.56 2.58 14.08
N GLY A 359 6.55 2.17 13.27
CA GLY A 359 6.66 0.82 12.73
C GLY A 359 6.73 -0.27 13.81
N VAL A 360 7.43 0.01 14.91
CA VAL A 360 7.51 -0.89 16.07
C VAL A 360 6.14 -1.03 16.74
N LYS A 361 5.39 0.06 16.87
CA LYS A 361 4.03 0.04 17.45
C LYS A 361 3.08 -0.80 16.59
N TYR A 362 3.11 -0.66 15.26
CA TYR A 362 2.25 -1.42 14.34
C TYR A 362 2.45 -2.93 14.50
N VAL A 363 3.70 -3.38 14.49
CA VAL A 363 4.01 -4.82 14.64
C VAL A 363 3.70 -5.35 16.03
N ASN A 364 3.87 -4.55 17.08
CA ASN A 364 3.47 -4.95 18.43
C ASN A 364 1.95 -5.10 18.56
N LEU A 365 1.17 -4.18 17.98
CA LEU A 365 -0.29 -4.29 17.96
C LEU A 365 -0.75 -5.48 17.12
N TYR A 366 -0.12 -5.71 15.96
CA TYR A 366 -0.38 -6.90 15.14
C TYR A 366 -0.06 -8.20 15.89
N TYR A 367 1.07 -8.26 16.60
CA TYR A 367 1.43 -9.44 17.40
C TYR A 367 0.40 -9.70 18.51
N ALA A 368 -0.07 -8.65 19.18
CA ALA A 368 -1.12 -8.76 20.17
C ALA A 368 -2.40 -9.33 19.55
N TYR A 369 -2.85 -8.72 18.44
CA TYR A 369 -4.02 -9.14 17.68
C TYR A 369 -3.95 -10.61 17.19
N ALA A 370 -2.83 -11.00 16.57
CA ALA A 370 -2.65 -12.34 16.03
C ALA A 370 -2.69 -13.41 17.12
N PHE A 371 -2.12 -13.10 18.29
CA PHE A 371 -2.13 -14.00 19.44
C PHE A 371 -3.53 -14.12 20.04
N ASP A 372 -4.25 -13.01 20.21
CA ASP A 372 -5.58 -13.00 20.83
C ASP A 372 -6.56 -13.79 19.96
N ARG A 373 -6.49 -13.60 18.64
CA ARG A 373 -7.27 -14.37 17.66
C ARG A 373 -6.90 -15.85 17.63
N CYS A 374 -5.63 -16.21 17.87
CA CYS A 374 -5.22 -17.61 18.04
C CYS A 374 -5.72 -18.21 19.37
N MET A 375 -5.89 -17.39 20.41
CA MET A 375 -6.36 -17.80 21.73
C MET A 375 -7.89 -17.97 21.80
N GLU A 376 -8.66 -17.26 20.97
CA GLU A 376 -10.12 -17.36 20.88
C GLU A 376 -10.63 -18.53 19.99
N GLY A 377 -9.87 -18.96 18.99
CA GLY A 377 -10.35 -19.93 17.98
C GLY A 377 -10.35 -21.41 18.41
N ALA A 378 -11.33 -22.20 17.96
CA ALA A 378 -11.29 -23.66 18.06
C ALA A 378 -10.07 -24.22 17.32
N MET A 379 -9.47 -25.31 17.84
CA MET A 379 -8.16 -25.85 17.46
C MET A 379 -7.98 -26.19 15.96
N LEU A 380 -9.06 -26.20 15.17
CA LEU A 380 -9.11 -26.72 13.79
C LEU A 380 -9.71 -25.77 12.74
N GLY A 381 -10.04 -24.52 13.08
CA GLY A 381 -10.52 -23.53 12.10
C GLY A 381 -9.62 -22.30 12.04
N PRO A 382 -8.66 -22.19 11.10
CA PRO A 382 -7.85 -20.99 11.00
C PRO A 382 -8.72 -19.83 10.47
N LYS A 383 -9.21 -18.94 11.34
CA LYS A 383 -9.58 -17.59 10.89
C LYS A 383 -8.33 -17.00 10.21
N LYS A 384 -8.42 -16.62 8.94
CA LYS A 384 -7.31 -16.02 8.18
C LYS A 384 -6.80 -14.81 8.98
N THR A 385 -5.56 -14.88 9.46
CA THR A 385 -4.87 -13.78 10.15
C THR A 385 -3.75 -13.30 9.23
N SER A 386 -3.97 -12.16 8.56
CA SER A 386 -2.95 -11.47 7.78
C SER A 386 -2.72 -10.08 8.35
N LEU A 387 -1.57 -9.51 8.03
CA LEU A 387 -1.25 -8.13 8.40
C LEU A 387 -2.23 -7.14 7.73
N ILE A 388 -2.68 -7.45 6.51
CA ILE A 388 -3.68 -6.68 5.76
C ILE A 388 -5.05 -6.74 6.46
N ILE A 389 -5.53 -7.93 6.85
CA ILE A 389 -6.79 -8.09 7.60
C ILE A 389 -6.74 -7.31 8.92
N PHE A 390 -5.60 -7.34 9.62
CA PHE A 390 -5.44 -6.53 10.83
C PHE A 390 -5.55 -5.03 10.54
N ALA A 391 -4.91 -4.54 9.48
CA ALA A 391 -5.02 -3.14 9.10
C ALA A 391 -6.46 -2.76 8.72
N MET A 392 -7.18 -3.62 8.01
CA MET A 392 -8.59 -3.42 7.65
C MET A 392 -9.51 -3.42 8.88
N ASP A 393 -9.32 -4.34 9.82
CA ASP A 393 -10.05 -4.37 11.10
C ASP A 393 -9.73 -3.11 11.93
N SER A 394 -8.50 -2.60 11.85
CA SER A 394 -8.07 -1.37 12.52
C SER A 394 -8.77 -0.13 11.94
N VAL A 395 -8.96 -0.06 10.62
CA VAL A 395 -9.74 1.00 9.93
C VAL A 395 -11.21 1.00 10.39
N LYS A 396 -11.78 -0.15 10.74
CA LYS A 396 -13.17 -0.26 11.23
C LYS A 396 -13.31 0.00 12.74
N SER A 397 -12.22 0.24 13.46
CA SER A 397 -12.26 0.47 14.90
C SER A 397 -12.94 1.79 15.24
N ASN A 398 -13.54 1.90 16.43
CA ASN A 398 -14.11 3.16 16.94
C ASN A 398 -13.03 4.15 17.44
N SER A 399 -11.75 3.76 17.46
CA SER A 399 -10.66 4.62 17.92
C SER A 399 -10.01 5.37 16.74
N PRO A 400 -10.04 6.71 16.70
CA PRO A 400 -9.39 7.49 15.63
C PRO A 400 -7.91 7.17 15.45
N LYS A 401 -7.22 6.88 16.56
CA LYS A 401 -5.81 6.49 16.56
C LYS A 401 -5.60 5.13 15.89
N MET A 402 -6.48 4.16 16.16
CA MET A 402 -6.42 2.84 15.54
C MET A 402 -6.78 2.90 14.05
N GLN A 403 -7.77 3.72 13.69
CA GLN A 403 -8.13 4.00 12.29
C GLN A 403 -6.94 4.55 11.52
N LEU A 404 -6.28 5.59 12.05
CA LEU A 404 -5.10 6.18 11.43
C LEU A 404 -3.94 5.19 11.30
N TYR A 405 -3.73 4.30 12.28
CA TYR A 405 -2.74 3.23 12.18
C TYR A 405 -3.09 2.21 11.09
N GLY A 406 -4.35 1.82 10.99
CA GLY A 406 -4.85 0.97 9.90
C GLY A 406 -4.57 1.59 8.53
N LEU A 407 -4.95 2.87 8.36
CA LEU A 407 -4.73 3.61 7.11
C LEU A 407 -3.25 3.74 6.76
N LYS A 408 -2.38 4.14 7.70
CA LYS A 408 -0.94 4.24 7.46
C LYS A 408 -0.32 2.90 7.07
N MET A 409 -0.75 1.79 7.70
CA MET A 409 -0.29 0.46 7.31
C MET A 409 -0.73 0.09 5.89
N LEU A 410 -2.02 0.30 5.55
CA LEU A 410 -2.53 0.02 4.21
C LEU A 410 -1.82 0.83 3.13
N HIS A 411 -1.59 2.11 3.36
CA HIS A 411 -0.84 2.97 2.43
C HIS A 411 0.57 2.41 2.16
N ILE A 412 1.30 2.01 3.21
CA ILE A 412 2.63 1.38 3.07
C ILE A 412 2.55 0.06 2.29
N PHE A 413 1.48 -0.71 2.43
CA PHE A 413 1.31 -1.96 1.67
C PHE A 413 1.05 -1.70 0.19
N LEU A 414 0.37 -0.59 -0.14
CA LEU A 414 0.06 -0.21 -1.51
C LEU A 414 1.26 0.41 -2.25
N GLU A 415 2.24 0.97 -1.54
CA GLU A 415 3.45 1.54 -2.16
C GLU A 415 4.48 0.49 -2.65
N LYS A 416 4.41 -0.77 -2.17
CA LYS A 416 5.48 -1.76 -2.38
C LYS A 416 4.99 -3.06 -3.02
N GLU A 417 5.55 -3.42 -4.17
CA GLU A 417 5.36 -4.75 -4.76
C GLU A 417 6.16 -5.82 -3.98
N PRO A 418 5.63 -7.04 -3.74
CA PRO A 418 4.35 -7.60 -4.20
C PRO A 418 3.17 -7.39 -3.23
N LEU A 419 3.32 -6.58 -2.17
CA LEU A 419 2.26 -6.39 -1.17
C LEU A 419 1.06 -5.63 -1.74
N ARG A 420 1.29 -4.74 -2.70
CA ARG A 420 0.25 -3.95 -3.38
C ARG A 420 -0.83 -4.85 -4.00
N THR A 421 -0.45 -5.81 -4.85
CA THR A 421 -1.41 -6.73 -5.49
C THR A 421 -2.21 -7.55 -4.49
N MET A 422 -1.58 -8.05 -3.43
CA MET A 422 -2.28 -8.77 -2.35
C MET A 422 -3.25 -7.86 -1.57
N ALA A 423 -2.83 -6.63 -1.26
CA ALA A 423 -3.65 -5.67 -0.54
C ALA A 423 -4.86 -5.23 -1.36
N ILE A 424 -4.69 -4.93 -2.66
CA ILE A 424 -5.80 -4.59 -3.57
C ILE A 424 -6.80 -5.74 -3.64
N LEU A 425 -6.33 -6.98 -3.84
CA LEU A 425 -7.20 -8.16 -3.90
C LEU A 425 -8.00 -8.37 -2.61
N GLU A 426 -7.36 -8.25 -1.44
CA GLU A 426 -8.08 -8.38 -0.17
C GLU A 426 -9.04 -7.20 0.05
N LEU A 427 -8.64 -5.96 -0.21
CA LEU A 427 -9.49 -4.77 -0.04
C LEU A 427 -10.74 -4.81 -0.93
N THR A 428 -10.61 -5.17 -2.20
CA THR A 428 -11.76 -5.26 -3.13
C THR A 428 -12.71 -6.41 -2.78
N THR A 429 -12.20 -7.47 -2.14
CA THR A 429 -13.05 -8.59 -1.66
C THR A 429 -13.92 -8.18 -0.45
N TYR A 430 -13.41 -7.34 0.45
CA TYR A 430 -14.14 -6.92 1.65
C TYR A 430 -14.83 -5.56 1.45
N THR A 431 -15.99 -5.58 0.80
CA THR A 431 -16.82 -4.42 0.46
C THR A 431 -17.10 -3.47 1.64
N GLN A 432 -17.32 -4.01 2.85
CA GLN A 432 -17.53 -3.20 4.05
C GLN A 432 -16.34 -2.29 4.39
N THR A 433 -15.11 -2.74 4.12
CA THR A 433 -13.90 -1.93 4.37
C THR A 433 -13.82 -0.79 3.35
N VAL A 434 -14.09 -1.06 2.07
CA VAL A 434 -14.13 -0.04 1.02
C VAL A 434 -15.22 1.00 1.30
N THR A 435 -16.40 0.56 1.73
CA THR A 435 -17.48 1.48 2.14
C THR A 435 -17.06 2.37 3.31
N CYS A 436 -16.34 1.79 4.30
CA CYS A 436 -15.79 2.56 5.41
C CYS A 436 -14.76 3.61 4.94
N LEU A 437 -13.85 3.22 4.03
CA LEU A 437 -12.87 4.14 3.44
C LEU A 437 -13.53 5.29 2.68
N ILE A 438 -14.58 5.00 1.90
CA ILE A 438 -15.35 6.03 1.19
C ILE A 438 -16.04 6.98 2.18
N ASN A 439 -16.64 6.46 3.25
CA ASN A 439 -17.25 7.29 4.29
C ASN A 439 -16.23 8.20 4.98
N MET A 440 -14.99 7.73 5.18
CA MET A 440 -13.90 8.54 5.73
C MET A 440 -13.50 9.73 4.83
N LEU A 441 -13.81 9.69 3.52
CA LEU A 441 -13.58 10.82 2.61
C LEU A 441 -14.46 12.04 2.95
N GLY A 442 -15.60 11.84 3.60
CA GLY A 442 -16.51 12.90 4.04
C GLY A 442 -16.18 13.49 5.41
N TRP A 443 -15.14 13.02 6.11
CA TRP A 443 -14.87 13.44 7.49
C TRP A 443 -14.15 14.79 7.54
N THR A 444 -14.84 15.83 8.00
CA THR A 444 -14.35 17.23 8.04
C THR A 444 -13.99 17.74 9.44
N SER A 445 -14.11 16.92 10.50
CA SER A 445 -13.80 17.33 11.87
C SER A 445 -12.32 17.65 12.10
N GLU A 446 -12.01 18.58 13.02
CA GLU A 446 -10.67 19.15 13.31
C GLU A 446 -9.59 18.12 13.72
N GLY A 447 -9.94 16.86 13.97
CA GLY A 447 -9.00 15.75 14.24
C GLY A 447 -8.98 14.62 13.19
N ALA A 448 -9.76 14.73 12.11
CA ALA A 448 -9.90 13.70 11.07
C ALA A 448 -9.20 14.04 9.76
N THR A 449 -8.47 15.15 9.69
CA THR A 449 -7.77 15.62 8.47
C THR A 449 -6.77 14.58 7.95
N ASP A 450 -5.93 14.03 8.82
CA ASP A 450 -4.99 12.95 8.48
C ASP A 450 -5.73 11.69 8.00
N ILE A 451 -6.83 11.33 8.67
CA ILE A 451 -7.64 10.15 8.32
C ILE A 451 -8.22 10.34 6.92
N ARG A 452 -8.81 11.51 6.64
CA ARG A 452 -9.36 11.87 5.33
C ARG A 452 -8.29 11.83 4.23
N SER A 453 -7.11 12.39 4.49
CA SER A 453 -5.99 12.40 3.55
C SER A 453 -5.48 10.98 3.22
N PHE A 454 -5.18 10.15 4.23
CA PHE A 454 -4.75 8.78 3.98
C PHE A 454 -5.84 7.92 3.34
N ALA A 455 -7.12 8.12 3.70
CA ALA A 455 -8.23 7.46 3.04
C ALA A 455 -8.28 7.83 1.54
N ALA A 456 -8.10 9.11 1.19
CA ALA A 456 -8.05 9.56 -0.21
C ALA A 456 -6.90 8.90 -0.98
N LYS A 457 -5.68 8.87 -0.41
CA LYS A 457 -4.52 8.20 -1.04
C LYS A 457 -4.76 6.71 -1.29
N ILE A 458 -5.36 6.00 -0.33
CA ILE A 458 -5.70 4.58 -0.47
C ILE A 458 -6.80 4.40 -1.52
N MET A 459 -7.83 5.26 -1.52
CA MET A 459 -8.92 5.19 -2.48
C MET A 459 -8.45 5.48 -3.90
N ALA A 460 -7.46 6.36 -4.10
CA ALA A 460 -6.85 6.59 -5.40
C ALA A 460 -6.23 5.30 -5.94
N GLU A 461 -5.51 4.54 -5.12
CA GLU A 461 -4.94 3.23 -5.51
C GLU A 461 -5.99 2.14 -5.76
N LEU A 462 -7.13 2.19 -5.07
CA LEU A 462 -8.22 1.22 -5.24
C LEU A 462 -9.14 1.53 -6.44
N ALA A 463 -9.20 2.80 -6.88
CA ALA A 463 -10.10 3.27 -7.93
C ALA A 463 -9.96 2.50 -9.25
N GLU A 464 -8.75 2.05 -9.59
CA GLU A 464 -8.48 1.27 -10.80
C GLU A 464 -9.10 -0.14 -10.80
N ASN A 465 -9.68 -0.58 -9.68
CA ASN A 465 -10.27 -1.91 -9.53
C ASN A 465 -11.66 -1.87 -8.86
N LEU A 466 -12.32 -0.71 -8.84
CA LEU A 466 -13.54 -0.48 -8.07
C LEU A 466 -14.71 -0.02 -8.93
N ARG A 467 -15.86 -0.70 -8.77
CA ARG A 467 -17.17 -0.21 -9.19
C ARG A 467 -17.84 0.50 -8.03
N VAL A 468 -18.17 1.78 -8.23
CA VAL A 468 -18.72 2.62 -7.15
C VAL A 468 -20.24 2.55 -7.08
N VAL A 469 -20.91 2.13 -8.15
CA VAL A 469 -22.38 1.96 -8.22
C VAL A 469 -23.00 1.24 -7.03
N PRO A 470 -22.41 0.16 -6.46
CA PRO A 470 -22.99 -0.54 -5.31
C PRO A 470 -22.97 0.25 -3.99
N ILE A 471 -22.34 1.43 -3.95
CA ILE A 471 -22.12 2.22 -2.73
C ILE A 471 -22.85 3.57 -2.85
N PRO A 472 -24.07 3.69 -2.28
CA PRO A 472 -24.85 4.93 -2.35
C PRO A 472 -24.09 6.12 -1.75
N GLY A 473 -24.16 7.29 -2.41
CA GLY A 473 -23.53 8.53 -1.93
C GLY A 473 -22.01 8.61 -2.11
N ALA A 474 -21.36 7.56 -2.61
CA ALA A 474 -19.91 7.54 -2.78
C ALA A 474 -19.38 8.66 -3.69
N MET A 475 -20.07 8.98 -4.80
CA MET A 475 -19.64 10.08 -5.67
C MET A 475 -19.70 11.45 -5.00
N GLN A 476 -20.66 11.68 -4.11
CA GLN A 476 -20.74 12.94 -3.34
C GLN A 476 -19.58 13.06 -2.36
N LEU A 477 -19.20 11.95 -1.71
CA LEU A 477 -18.06 11.90 -0.80
C LEU A 477 -16.73 12.10 -1.54
N ILE A 478 -16.57 11.52 -2.73
CA ILE A 478 -15.39 11.77 -3.58
C ILE A 478 -15.37 13.22 -4.05
N ALA A 479 -16.50 13.76 -4.53
CA ALA A 479 -16.62 15.16 -4.95
C ALA A 479 -16.28 16.13 -3.80
N SER A 480 -16.61 15.79 -2.55
CA SER A 480 -16.29 16.62 -1.39
C SER A 480 -14.79 16.87 -1.16
N LEU A 481 -13.91 16.03 -1.74
CA LEU A 481 -12.46 16.23 -1.70
C LEU A 481 -12.04 17.46 -2.51
N LEU A 482 -12.83 17.80 -3.54
CA LEU A 482 -12.60 18.93 -4.42
C LEU A 482 -13.08 20.26 -3.80
N ASP A 483 -13.99 20.24 -2.82
CA ASP A 483 -14.61 21.44 -2.21
C ASP A 483 -13.65 22.27 -1.32
N THR A 484 -12.48 21.72 -1.00
CA THR A 484 -11.52 22.34 -0.07
C THR A 484 -10.82 23.60 -0.62
N VAL A 485 -11.04 23.94 -1.89
CA VAL A 485 -10.43 25.09 -2.59
C VAL A 485 -11.33 26.32 -2.61
N GLU A 486 -12.65 26.18 -2.37
CA GLU A 486 -13.66 27.23 -2.58
C GLU A 486 -13.85 28.18 -1.37
N GLY A 487 -12.80 28.44 -0.59
CA GLY A 487 -12.87 29.36 0.55
C GLY A 487 -13.15 30.83 0.19
N HIS A 488 -13.24 31.20 -1.09
CA HIS A 488 -13.57 32.56 -1.53
C HIS A 488 -14.79 32.53 -2.46
N ASN A 489 -15.96 32.75 -1.86
CA ASN A 489 -17.16 33.14 -2.57
C ASN A 489 -16.84 34.39 -3.42
N ILE A 490 -16.81 34.23 -4.74
CA ILE A 490 -16.82 35.36 -5.67
C ILE A 490 -18.17 36.05 -5.49
N LYS A 491 -18.20 37.10 -4.66
CA LYS A 491 -19.38 37.91 -4.44
C LYS A 491 -19.64 38.70 -5.73
N ASN A 492 -20.79 38.44 -6.35
CA ASN A 492 -21.23 39.18 -7.53
C ASN A 492 -21.55 40.63 -7.11
N PRO A 493 -20.88 41.66 -7.67
CA PRO A 493 -21.05 43.05 -7.22
C PRO A 493 -22.49 43.60 -7.36
N LEU A 494 -23.31 42.95 -8.18
CA LEU A 494 -24.68 43.38 -8.51
C LEU A 494 -25.76 42.76 -7.60
N LEU A 495 -25.44 41.74 -6.81
CA LEU A 495 -26.41 40.98 -6.00
C LEU A 495 -26.11 41.03 -4.49
N ASP A 496 -25.25 41.96 -4.05
CA ASP A 496 -24.87 42.08 -2.65
C ASP A 496 -26.00 42.76 -1.85
N THR A 497 -26.94 41.95 -1.34
CA THR A 497 -27.79 42.39 -0.23
C THR A 497 -26.91 42.43 1.02
N GLY A 498 -26.47 43.63 1.38
CA GLY A 498 -25.60 43.89 2.53
C GLY A 498 -26.11 43.26 3.82
N SER A 499 -25.63 42.05 4.11
CA SER A 499 -25.63 41.49 5.45
C SER A 499 -24.27 41.83 6.07
N PRO A 500 -24.24 42.43 7.27
CA PRO A 500 -22.97 42.75 7.92
C PRO A 500 -22.29 41.46 8.32
N GLU A 501 -21.34 40.99 7.48
CA GLU A 501 -20.36 40.02 7.92
C GLU A 501 -19.53 40.66 9.03
N THR A 502 -19.61 40.05 10.20
CA THR A 502 -18.69 40.25 11.31
C THR A 502 -17.26 40.13 10.79
N LYS A 503 -16.58 41.27 10.69
CA LYS A 503 -15.13 41.38 10.64
C LYS A 503 -14.56 40.59 11.80
N GLN A 504 -14.15 39.35 11.56
CA GLN A 504 -13.17 38.69 12.39
C GLN A 504 -11.82 38.94 11.75
N ASP A 505 -11.25 40.11 12.09
CA ASP A 505 -9.85 40.43 11.86
C ASP A 505 -9.00 39.23 12.32
N ARG A 506 -8.21 38.68 11.40
CA ARG A 506 -6.99 37.96 11.75
C ARG A 506 -6.01 38.98 12.30
N MET A 507 -6.23 39.40 13.54
CA MET A 507 -5.20 40.05 14.32
C MET A 507 -4.33 38.96 14.91
N ILE A 508 -3.09 38.91 14.42
CA ILE A 508 -1.98 38.15 14.97
C ILE A 508 -1.87 38.51 16.46
N GLN A 509 -2.31 37.60 17.33
CA GLN A 509 -1.82 37.51 18.69
C GLN A 509 -1.05 36.19 18.83
N HIS A 510 0.25 36.29 18.59
CA HIS A 510 1.23 35.45 19.28
C HIS A 510 1.12 35.75 20.78
N VAL A 511 0.25 35.03 21.48
CA VAL A 511 0.28 34.94 22.95
C VAL A 511 0.33 33.47 23.30
N GLY A 512 1.52 33.07 23.76
CA GLY A 512 1.88 31.69 24.04
C GLY A 512 0.94 31.02 25.03
N ARG A 513 0.47 29.84 24.65
CA ARG A 513 0.09 28.82 25.62
C ARG A 513 1.30 27.90 25.80
N ASN A 514 2.11 28.27 26.78
CA ASN A 514 3.14 27.43 27.37
C ASN A 514 2.45 26.18 27.97
N GLU A 515 2.38 25.08 27.21
CA GLU A 515 2.46 23.77 27.84
C GLU A 515 3.88 23.64 28.36
N LEU A 516 4.05 23.70 29.69
CA LEU A 516 5.31 23.47 30.39
C LEU A 516 5.86 22.08 30.01
N THR A 517 6.58 22.03 28.90
CA THR A 517 7.43 20.92 28.52
C THR A 517 8.74 21.12 29.29
N SER A 518 8.88 20.39 30.40
CA SER A 518 10.05 20.52 31.25
C SER A 518 11.34 20.31 30.42
N PRO A 519 12.42 21.07 30.70
CA PRO A 519 13.74 20.85 30.09
C PRO A 519 14.23 19.41 30.31
N VAL A 520 13.74 18.78 31.39
CA VAL A 520 13.98 17.39 31.76
C VAL A 520 13.39 16.41 30.75
N LEU A 521 12.24 16.69 30.12
CA LEU A 521 11.65 15.82 29.09
C LEU A 521 12.36 15.94 27.75
N LYS A 522 12.85 17.14 27.39
CA LYS A 522 13.70 17.35 26.20
C LYS A 522 15.06 16.70 26.41
N TRP A 523 15.66 16.85 27.60
CA TRP A 523 16.88 16.16 28.00
C TRP A 523 16.70 14.64 28.11
N LEU A 524 15.56 14.12 28.57
CA LEU A 524 15.25 12.69 28.62
C LEU A 524 15.02 12.09 27.22
N LYS A 525 14.37 12.82 26.31
CA LYS A 525 14.26 12.41 24.90
C LYS A 525 15.62 12.41 24.21
N GLN A 526 16.44 13.42 24.49
CA GLN A 526 17.79 13.55 23.95
C GLN A 526 18.74 12.49 24.55
N MET A 527 18.59 12.15 25.83
CA MET A 527 19.37 11.10 26.49
C MET A 527 18.92 9.68 26.11
N ALA A 528 17.63 9.48 25.80
CA ALA A 528 17.14 8.24 25.19
C ALA A 528 17.61 8.08 23.73
N LEU A 529 17.79 9.18 23.00
CA LEU A 529 18.38 9.20 21.66
C LEU A 529 19.89 8.89 21.70
N TYR A 530 20.60 9.36 22.72
CA TYR A 530 22.02 9.05 22.95
C TYR A 530 22.29 7.59 23.38
N CYS A 531 21.29 6.84 23.85
CA CYS A 531 21.47 5.45 24.29
C CYS A 531 21.12 4.39 23.23
N LEU A 532 20.58 4.78 22.06
CA LEU A 532 20.00 3.82 21.10
C LEU A 532 20.53 3.93 19.65
N ILE A 533 21.44 4.85 19.36
CA ILE A 533 22.11 4.98 18.04
C ILE A 533 23.61 4.65 18.22
N PRO A 534 24.21 3.75 17.42
CA PRO A 534 25.66 3.56 17.39
C PRO A 534 26.34 4.86 16.96
N ARG A 535 27.29 5.33 17.77
CA ARG A 535 28.18 6.46 17.45
C ARG A 535 28.95 6.15 16.15
N GLU A 536 29.08 7.15 15.29
CA GLU A 536 29.98 7.14 14.12
C GLU A 536 31.39 6.67 14.54
N GLU A 537 31.93 5.71 13.79
CA GLU A 537 33.28 5.17 13.99
C GLU A 537 34.32 6.22 13.56
N PRO A 538 35.44 6.38 14.30
CA PRO A 538 36.61 7.05 13.77
C PRO A 538 37.26 6.16 12.70
N THR A 539 37.52 6.78 11.55
CA THR A 539 38.32 6.23 10.45
C THR A 539 39.73 5.88 10.93
N ASN A 540 40.23 4.73 10.45
CA ASN A 540 41.55 4.11 10.64
C ASN A 540 41.74 3.27 11.90
N MET A 541 41.55 1.96 11.76
CA MET A 541 42.47 0.93 12.30
C MET A 541 42.33 -0.36 11.47
N ASP A 542 43.48 -1.00 11.25
CA ASP A 542 43.76 -2.00 10.21
C ASP A 542 42.85 -3.23 10.14
N GLU A 543 42.67 -3.63 8.89
CA GLU A 543 41.81 -4.67 8.38
C GLU A 543 42.49 -6.04 8.48
N GLN A 544 42.33 -6.77 9.59
CA GLN A 544 42.53 -8.21 9.55
C GLN A 544 41.76 -8.99 10.64
N ASN A 545 40.91 -9.89 10.13
CA ASN A 545 40.41 -11.12 10.78
C ASN A 545 39.29 -11.01 11.84
N SER A 546 38.03 -11.19 11.40
CA SER A 546 37.26 -12.38 11.81
C SER A 546 35.96 -12.54 11.00
N HIS A 547 35.70 -13.76 10.53
CA HIS A 547 34.39 -14.16 9.97
C HIS A 547 33.24 -13.86 10.92
N ILE A 548 33.52 -13.86 12.23
CA ILE A 548 32.62 -13.51 13.32
C ILE A 548 32.22 -12.03 13.22
N LEU A 549 33.15 -11.09 13.02
CA LEU A 549 32.85 -9.66 12.86
C LEU A 549 32.01 -9.39 11.60
N ARG A 550 32.28 -10.09 10.49
CA ARG A 550 31.47 -10.01 9.25
C ARG A 550 30.06 -10.58 9.46
N CYS A 551 29.94 -11.68 10.22
CA CYS A 551 28.65 -12.25 10.63
C CYS A 551 27.89 -11.30 11.55
N TRP A 552 28.55 -10.69 12.55
CA TRP A 552 27.96 -9.71 13.46
C TRP A 552 27.59 -8.38 12.79
N ARG A 553 28.35 -7.95 11.78
CA ARG A 553 28.00 -6.76 10.99
C ARG A 553 26.76 -7.03 10.13
N LYS A 554 26.66 -8.22 9.53
CA LYS A 554 25.42 -8.69 8.88
C LYS A 554 24.27 -8.73 9.90
N ILE A 555 24.46 -9.35 11.04
CA ILE A 555 23.45 -9.52 12.09
C ILE A 555 22.98 -8.17 12.68
N ALA A 556 23.89 -7.24 12.98
CA ALA A 556 23.56 -5.90 13.48
C ALA A 556 22.82 -5.06 12.41
N LYS A 557 23.27 -5.16 11.14
CA LYS A 557 22.53 -4.60 9.99
C LYS A 557 21.16 -5.26 9.83
N HIS A 558 20.95 -6.48 10.35
CA HIS A 558 19.65 -7.18 10.41
C HIS A 558 18.78 -6.82 11.63
N TRP A 559 19.27 -6.03 12.60
CA TRP A 559 18.55 -5.72 13.85
C TRP A 559 18.26 -4.25 14.18
N SER A 560 18.82 -3.27 13.47
CA SER A 560 18.41 -1.84 13.53
C SER A 560 17.00 -1.59 12.95
N VAL A 561 16.27 -0.59 13.46
CA VAL A 561 15.04 -0.11 12.81
C VAL A 561 15.45 0.93 11.76
N PRO A 562 14.90 0.90 10.53
CA PRO A 562 15.18 1.95 9.55
C PRO A 562 14.74 3.32 10.08
N GLU A 563 15.56 4.34 9.84
CA GLU A 563 15.29 5.73 10.24
C GLU A 563 14.09 6.30 9.46
N GLU A 564 13.39 7.27 10.07
CA GLU A 564 12.28 7.97 9.40
C GLU A 564 12.86 8.92 8.35
N GLU A 565 12.46 8.74 7.09
CA GLU A 565 12.59 9.83 6.10
C GLU A 565 11.60 10.94 6.46
N PRO A 566 11.98 12.22 6.33
CA PRO A 566 11.04 13.32 6.50
C PRO A 566 9.90 13.16 5.48
N SER A 567 8.66 13.13 5.96
CA SER A 567 7.47 13.04 5.11
C SER A 567 7.30 14.35 4.35
N ILE A 568 7.68 14.37 3.08
CA ILE A 568 7.57 15.56 2.22
C ILE A 568 6.19 15.66 1.54
N ASP A 569 5.41 14.58 1.41
CA ASP A 569 4.14 14.60 0.66
C ASP A 569 2.90 14.90 1.52
N GLN A 570 2.64 16.19 1.74
CA GLN A 570 1.27 16.66 1.97
C GLN A 570 0.57 16.86 0.61
N ASP A 571 0.23 15.76 -0.05
CA ASP A 571 -0.58 15.81 -1.27
C ASP A 571 -1.91 16.53 -0.99
N LEU A 572 -2.22 17.53 -1.80
CA LEU A 572 -3.45 18.31 -1.68
C LEU A 572 -4.68 17.41 -1.96
N LEU A 573 -5.70 17.48 -1.09
CA LEU A 573 -6.93 16.67 -1.21
C LEU A 573 -7.64 16.76 -2.58
N PRO A 574 -7.73 17.91 -3.27
CA PRO A 574 -8.32 18.02 -4.61
C PRO A 574 -7.55 17.21 -5.66
N VAL A 575 -6.22 17.14 -5.57
CA VAL A 575 -5.39 16.33 -6.47
C VAL A 575 -5.74 14.85 -6.30
N GLN A 576 -5.84 14.38 -5.06
CA GLN A 576 -6.27 13.01 -4.76
C GLN A 576 -7.71 12.75 -5.21
N GLY A 577 -8.63 13.70 -4.97
CA GLY A 577 -10.01 13.61 -5.43
C GLY A 577 -10.13 13.48 -6.96
N MET A 578 -9.37 14.29 -7.70
CA MET A 578 -9.35 14.24 -9.16
C MET A 578 -8.74 12.92 -9.67
N LEU A 579 -7.65 12.45 -9.05
CA LEU A 579 -7.01 11.19 -9.40
C LEU A 579 -7.94 9.98 -9.18
N ILE A 580 -8.73 9.99 -8.09
CA ILE A 580 -9.77 8.98 -7.85
C ILE A 580 -10.77 8.98 -9.00
N LEU A 581 -11.30 10.14 -9.39
CA LEU A 581 -12.29 10.26 -10.46
C LEU A 581 -11.74 9.80 -11.81
N GLU A 582 -10.52 10.20 -12.16
CA GLU A 582 -9.81 9.78 -13.38
C GLU A 582 -9.69 8.24 -13.45
N ARG A 583 -9.21 7.61 -12.37
CA ARG A 583 -9.03 6.16 -12.29
C ARG A 583 -10.35 5.41 -12.34
N LEU A 584 -11.38 5.91 -11.65
CA LEU A 584 -12.73 5.33 -11.70
C LEU A 584 -13.35 5.37 -13.11
N ALA A 585 -13.21 6.49 -13.82
CA ALA A 585 -13.69 6.64 -15.19
C ALA A 585 -12.93 5.75 -16.20
N THR A 586 -11.66 5.47 -15.91
CA THR A 586 -10.85 4.58 -16.72
C THR A 586 -11.27 3.12 -16.57
N PHE A 587 -11.62 2.69 -15.35
CA PHE A 587 -11.93 1.30 -15.03
C PHE A 587 -13.27 0.80 -15.60
N ASP A 588 -14.37 1.57 -15.47
CA ASP A 588 -15.70 1.08 -15.83
C ASP A 588 -16.63 2.17 -16.40
N LEU A 589 -17.45 1.81 -17.39
CA LEU A 589 -18.40 2.72 -18.01
C LEU A 589 -19.46 3.18 -17.01
N GLU A 590 -19.92 2.30 -16.12
CA GLU A 590 -20.93 2.65 -15.12
C GLU A 590 -20.42 3.73 -14.15
N ASN A 591 -19.12 3.75 -13.83
CA ASN A 591 -18.51 4.81 -13.03
C ASN A 591 -18.56 6.17 -13.77
N CYS A 592 -18.34 6.19 -15.10
CA CYS A 592 -18.52 7.42 -15.89
C CYS A 592 -19.96 7.93 -15.82
N VAL A 593 -20.95 7.03 -15.80
CA VAL A 593 -22.34 7.39 -15.64
C VAL A 593 -22.59 8.03 -14.27
N GLU A 594 -22.06 7.46 -13.19
CA GLU A 594 -22.19 8.04 -11.85
C GLU A 594 -21.52 9.41 -11.73
N ILE A 595 -20.32 9.58 -12.30
CA ILE A 595 -19.63 10.89 -12.37
C ILE A 595 -20.50 11.91 -13.12
N SER A 596 -21.11 11.51 -14.23
CA SER A 596 -21.98 12.41 -15.02
C SER A 596 -23.28 12.79 -14.31
N ARG A 597 -23.79 11.95 -13.41
CA ARG A 597 -25.03 12.20 -12.65
C ARG A 597 -24.80 13.12 -11.45
N ALA A 598 -23.59 13.16 -10.92
CA ALA A 598 -23.26 13.99 -9.77
C ALA A 598 -23.45 15.48 -10.08
N THR A 599 -24.33 16.15 -9.32
CA THR A 599 -24.67 17.57 -9.50
C THR A 599 -23.42 18.44 -9.33
N GLY A 600 -23.17 19.34 -10.30
CA GLY A 600 -22.06 20.30 -10.26
C GLY A 600 -20.66 19.70 -10.49
N LEU A 601 -20.50 18.37 -10.52
CA LEU A 601 -19.17 17.75 -10.60
C LEU A 601 -18.46 18.02 -11.93
N ILE A 602 -19.15 17.91 -13.07
CA ILE A 602 -18.57 18.25 -14.38
C ILE A 602 -18.13 19.72 -14.41
N SER A 603 -18.97 20.63 -13.89
CA SER A 603 -18.65 22.06 -13.78
C SER A 603 -17.33 22.26 -13.03
N LYS A 604 -17.20 21.60 -11.88
CA LYS A 604 -16.02 21.67 -11.03
C LYS A 604 -14.76 21.11 -11.69
N ILE A 605 -14.88 19.99 -12.42
CA ILE A 605 -13.78 19.42 -13.20
C ILE A 605 -13.33 20.42 -14.29
N VAL A 606 -14.26 21.09 -14.97
CA VAL A 606 -13.94 22.11 -15.97
C VAL A 606 -13.31 23.35 -15.33
N GLU A 607 -13.73 23.76 -14.14
CA GLU A 607 -13.10 24.88 -13.43
C GLU A 607 -11.62 24.61 -13.10
N PHE A 608 -11.25 23.37 -12.77
CA PHE A 608 -9.86 23.00 -12.51
C PHE A 608 -8.96 22.97 -13.76
N THR A 609 -9.50 23.17 -14.97
CA THR A 609 -8.68 23.35 -16.18
C THR A 609 -8.25 24.82 -16.38
N SER A 610 -8.84 25.77 -15.64
CA SER A 610 -8.55 27.20 -15.79
C SER A 610 -7.19 27.61 -15.21
N ASN A 611 -6.59 28.67 -15.76
CA ASN A 611 -5.39 29.33 -15.22
C ASN A 611 -5.75 30.35 -14.11
N ARG A 612 -6.63 29.99 -13.17
CA ARG A 612 -7.08 30.93 -12.12
C ARG A 612 -5.93 31.40 -11.22
N THR A 613 -5.67 32.71 -11.25
CA THR A 613 -4.73 33.42 -10.38
C THR A 613 -5.21 33.56 -8.93
N ASP A 614 -6.45 33.16 -8.63
CA ASP A 614 -7.07 33.24 -7.30
C ASP A 614 -6.56 32.14 -6.35
N MET A 615 -5.86 31.12 -6.88
CA MET A 615 -5.36 29.97 -6.13
C MET A 615 -3.96 30.21 -5.53
N LYS A 616 -3.73 31.39 -4.96
CA LYS A 616 -2.42 31.90 -4.47
C LYS A 616 -1.69 31.04 -3.41
N ASN A 617 -2.29 29.93 -2.96
CA ASN A 617 -1.76 29.06 -1.90
C ASN A 617 -1.39 27.64 -2.37
N ILE A 618 -1.54 27.32 -3.67
CA ILE A 618 -1.17 26.01 -4.21
C ILE A 618 0.20 26.11 -4.90
N ASP A 619 1.09 25.18 -4.59
CA ASP A 619 2.38 25.05 -5.27
C ASP A 619 2.18 24.76 -6.78
N GLU A 620 2.99 25.36 -7.64
CA GLU A 620 2.85 25.26 -9.11
C GLU A 620 2.82 23.79 -9.60
N THR A 621 3.52 22.89 -8.89
CA THR A 621 3.51 21.44 -9.18
C THR A 621 2.15 20.79 -8.93
N HIS A 622 1.43 21.20 -7.90
CA HIS A 622 0.13 20.66 -7.53
C HIS A 622 -0.96 21.21 -8.46
N GLU A 623 -0.87 22.47 -8.86
CA GLU A 623 -1.79 23.07 -9.84
C GLU A 623 -1.67 22.40 -11.21
N THR A 624 -0.44 22.15 -11.68
CA THR A 624 -0.20 21.44 -12.94
C THR A 624 -0.69 19.99 -12.90
N LEU A 625 -0.48 19.27 -11.78
CA LEU A 625 -1.03 17.92 -11.58
C LEU A 625 -2.56 17.89 -11.60
N LEU A 626 -3.20 18.88 -10.97
CA LEU A 626 -4.66 19.00 -10.93
C LEU A 626 -5.24 19.28 -12.31
N LYS A 627 -4.66 20.24 -13.06
CA LYS A 627 -5.03 20.52 -14.45
C LYS A 627 -4.90 19.29 -15.34
N ARG A 628 -3.75 18.61 -15.26
CA ARG A 628 -3.47 17.38 -16.02
C ARG A 628 -4.53 16.31 -15.75
N SER A 629 -4.80 16.01 -14.49
CA SER A 629 -5.76 14.96 -14.09
C SER A 629 -7.19 15.32 -14.52
N SER A 630 -7.55 16.62 -14.44
CA SER A 630 -8.84 17.12 -14.90
C SER A 630 -9.03 16.96 -16.41
N LEU A 631 -8.02 17.32 -17.21
CA LEU A 631 -8.05 17.13 -18.66
C LEU A 631 -8.10 15.65 -19.05
N LYS A 632 -7.34 14.78 -18.37
CA LYS A 632 -7.39 13.32 -18.58
C LYS A 632 -8.78 12.76 -18.33
N LEU A 633 -9.41 13.17 -17.22
CA LEU A 633 -10.78 12.78 -16.90
C LEU A 633 -11.77 13.27 -17.97
N LEU A 634 -11.70 14.55 -18.38
CA LEU A 634 -12.56 15.09 -19.44
C LEU A 634 -12.36 14.38 -20.77
N ALA A 635 -11.11 14.11 -21.18
CA ALA A 635 -10.79 13.37 -22.40
C ALA A 635 -11.38 11.96 -22.35
N ARG A 636 -11.23 11.27 -21.22
CA ARG A 636 -11.79 9.93 -20.98
C ARG A 636 -13.32 9.92 -21.05
N LEU A 637 -13.98 10.92 -20.45
CA LEU A 637 -15.44 11.08 -20.46
C LEU A 637 -15.93 11.39 -21.88
N ALA A 638 -15.33 12.36 -22.56
CA ALA A 638 -15.69 12.75 -23.93
C ALA A 638 -15.45 11.62 -24.96
N GLY A 639 -14.43 10.77 -24.73
CA GLY A 639 -14.10 9.60 -25.54
C GLY A 639 -15.04 8.40 -25.34
N THR A 640 -16.06 8.51 -24.49
CA THR A 640 -17.04 7.46 -24.26
C THR A 640 -17.84 7.15 -25.54
N LYS A 641 -18.01 5.86 -25.83
CA LYS A 641 -18.72 5.37 -27.03
C LYS A 641 -20.22 5.20 -26.77
N GLY A 642 -20.99 5.10 -27.85
CA GLY A 642 -22.43 4.85 -27.82
C GLY A 642 -23.26 6.08 -27.46
N LYS A 643 -24.59 5.88 -27.32
CA LYS A 643 -25.56 6.94 -27.07
C LYS A 643 -25.27 7.74 -25.80
N PHE A 644 -24.83 7.07 -24.74
CA PHE A 644 -24.45 7.74 -23.49
C PHE A 644 -23.24 8.68 -23.69
N GLY A 645 -22.26 8.27 -24.50
CA GLY A 645 -21.12 9.11 -24.84
C GLY A 645 -21.51 10.39 -25.59
N VAL A 646 -22.51 10.33 -26.47
CA VAL A 646 -23.07 11.51 -27.16
C VAL A 646 -23.67 12.48 -26.15
N THR A 647 -24.58 12.00 -25.30
CA THR A 647 -25.20 12.84 -24.25
C THR A 647 -24.16 13.43 -23.30
N LEU A 648 -23.12 12.68 -22.96
CA LEU A 648 -22.06 13.15 -22.07
C LEU A 648 -21.20 14.25 -22.72
N ARG A 649 -20.85 14.13 -24.00
CA ARG A 649 -20.13 15.20 -24.72
C ARG A 649 -20.93 16.50 -24.71
N GLN A 650 -22.22 16.44 -25.07
CA GLN A 650 -23.12 17.59 -25.06
C GLN A 650 -23.20 18.26 -23.69
N LYS A 651 -23.34 17.46 -22.62
CA LYS A 651 -23.38 17.97 -21.25
C LYS A 651 -22.09 18.67 -20.82
N ILE A 652 -20.92 18.18 -21.26
CA ILE A 652 -19.65 18.82 -20.94
C ILE A 652 -19.50 20.14 -21.71
N THR A 653 -19.90 20.17 -22.99
CA THR A 653 -19.73 21.33 -23.87
C THR A 653 -20.68 22.49 -23.56
N GLU A 654 -21.79 22.23 -22.86
CA GLU A 654 -22.69 23.26 -22.32
C GLU A 654 -22.02 24.17 -21.26
N HIS A 655 -20.85 23.81 -20.73
CA HIS A 655 -20.18 24.61 -19.72
C HIS A 655 -19.51 25.87 -20.31
N LEU A 656 -19.97 27.06 -19.86
CA LEU A 656 -19.63 28.37 -20.43
C LEU A 656 -18.13 28.67 -20.57
N PHE A 657 -17.30 28.22 -19.63
CA PHE A 657 -15.86 28.50 -19.61
C PHE A 657 -14.99 27.38 -20.22
N LEU A 658 -15.59 26.30 -20.74
CA LEU A 658 -14.82 25.19 -21.28
C LEU A 658 -13.90 25.66 -22.42
N TRP A 659 -14.46 26.31 -23.43
CA TRP A 659 -13.72 26.68 -24.63
C TRP A 659 -12.62 27.71 -24.38
N SER A 660 -12.87 28.67 -23.48
CA SER A 660 -11.83 29.65 -23.09
C SER A 660 -10.63 28.96 -22.44
N ASN A 661 -10.88 28.00 -21.54
CA ASN A 661 -9.81 27.25 -20.87
C ASN A 661 -9.01 26.41 -21.87
N LEU A 662 -9.69 25.71 -22.79
CA LEU A 662 -9.01 24.89 -23.81
C LEU A 662 -8.21 25.74 -24.80
N ALA A 663 -8.74 26.89 -25.23
CA ALA A 663 -8.04 27.81 -26.11
C ALA A 663 -6.77 28.36 -25.45
N GLU A 664 -6.83 28.69 -24.17
CA GLU A 664 -5.68 29.17 -23.40
C GLU A 664 -4.60 28.10 -23.24
N ILE A 665 -4.97 26.85 -22.97
CA ILE A 665 -4.01 25.73 -22.86
C ILE A 665 -3.36 25.42 -24.21
N LEU A 666 -4.08 25.57 -25.33
CA LEU A 666 -3.53 25.40 -26.67
C LEU A 666 -2.60 26.57 -27.08
N ASP A 667 -2.70 27.73 -26.42
CA ASP A 667 -1.82 28.85 -26.68
C ASP A 667 -0.42 28.55 -26.10
N ASN A 668 0.60 28.47 -26.96
CA ASN A 668 1.98 28.03 -26.63
C ASN A 668 2.71 28.86 -25.54
N ARG A 669 2.05 29.84 -24.92
CA ARG A 669 2.58 30.74 -23.89
C ARG A 669 2.57 30.08 -22.50
N GLY A 670 3.37 29.03 -22.33
CA GLY A 670 3.68 28.45 -21.01
C GLY A 670 2.96 27.16 -20.63
N SER A 671 2.05 26.65 -21.47
CA SER A 671 1.44 25.32 -21.31
C SER A 671 2.44 24.19 -21.57
N SER A 672 2.43 23.13 -20.75
CA SER A 672 3.23 21.93 -21.06
C SER A 672 2.70 21.22 -22.31
N GLN A 673 3.58 20.50 -23.01
CA GLN A 673 3.21 19.73 -24.19
C GLN A 673 2.14 18.66 -23.93
N GLU A 674 2.21 17.99 -22.78
CA GLU A 674 1.22 16.99 -22.36
C GLU A 674 -0.18 17.61 -22.19
N LEU A 675 -0.28 18.84 -21.66
CA LEU A 675 -1.57 19.53 -21.52
C LEU A 675 -2.15 19.89 -22.89
N ARG A 676 -1.30 20.33 -23.84
CA ARG A 676 -1.72 20.59 -25.23
C ARG A 676 -2.18 19.33 -25.94
N GLU A 677 -1.48 18.21 -25.73
CA GLU A 677 -1.83 16.91 -26.28
C GLU A 677 -3.21 16.43 -25.81
N LEU A 678 -3.44 16.46 -24.48
CA LEU A 678 -4.74 16.13 -23.88
C LEU A 678 -5.85 17.07 -24.36
N THR A 679 -5.53 18.35 -24.56
CA THR A 679 -6.50 19.33 -25.06
C THR A 679 -6.86 19.06 -26.52
N ALA A 680 -5.88 18.75 -27.37
CA ALA A 680 -6.13 18.34 -28.76
C ALA A 680 -6.95 17.04 -28.84
N GLU A 681 -6.68 16.08 -27.96
CA GLU A 681 -7.47 14.85 -27.83
C GLU A 681 -8.93 15.14 -27.41
N LEU A 682 -9.11 16.03 -26.44
CA LEU A 682 -10.42 16.43 -25.96
C LEU A 682 -11.23 17.14 -27.06
N VAL A 683 -10.61 18.08 -27.79
CA VAL A 683 -11.25 18.75 -28.93
C VAL A 683 -11.59 17.76 -30.04
N ARG A 684 -10.70 16.80 -30.36
CA ARG A 684 -11.00 15.69 -31.28
C ARG A 684 -12.24 14.94 -30.84
N ASN A 685 -12.34 14.61 -29.55
CA ASN A 685 -13.47 13.85 -29.03
C ASN A 685 -14.79 14.66 -29.11
N PHE A 686 -14.74 15.96 -28.84
CA PHE A 686 -15.90 16.85 -28.97
C PHE A 686 -16.34 17.06 -30.43
N ALA A 687 -15.41 17.20 -31.36
CA ALA A 687 -15.68 17.39 -32.79
C ALA A 687 -16.44 16.21 -33.42
N MET A 688 -16.53 15.05 -32.75
CA MET A 688 -17.37 13.93 -33.17
C MET A 688 -18.88 14.24 -33.14
N ASP A 689 -19.31 15.21 -32.32
CA ASP A 689 -20.70 15.65 -32.26
C ASP A 689 -20.92 16.82 -33.24
N GLY A 690 -21.84 16.65 -34.20
CA GLY A 690 -22.05 17.63 -35.27
C GLY A 690 -22.50 19.01 -34.80
N ASN A 691 -23.22 19.13 -33.67
CA ASN A 691 -23.62 20.44 -33.14
C ASN A 691 -22.41 21.15 -32.53
N VAL A 692 -21.66 20.43 -31.71
CA VAL A 692 -20.43 20.94 -31.06
C VAL A 692 -19.38 21.31 -32.11
N ASN A 693 -19.29 20.54 -33.19
CA ASN A 693 -18.40 20.80 -34.31
C ASN A 693 -18.61 22.21 -34.91
N ASN A 694 -19.87 22.63 -35.07
CA ASN A 694 -20.20 23.97 -35.54
C ASN A 694 -19.88 25.05 -34.49
N GLU A 695 -20.11 24.78 -33.20
CA GLU A 695 -19.76 25.70 -32.11
C GLU A 695 -18.26 25.99 -32.06
N ILE A 696 -17.41 24.95 -32.18
CA ILE A 696 -15.94 25.10 -32.25
C ILE A 696 -15.54 25.96 -33.46
N GLY A 697 -16.27 25.84 -34.56
CA GLY A 697 -16.12 26.68 -35.76
C GLY A 697 -16.19 28.18 -35.50
N HIS A 698 -16.95 28.59 -34.49
CA HIS A 698 -17.08 29.99 -34.07
C HIS A 698 -15.97 30.45 -33.11
N ILE A 699 -14.96 29.60 -32.85
CA ILE A 699 -13.82 29.88 -31.97
C ILE A 699 -12.51 29.71 -32.77
N PRO A 700 -12.18 30.66 -33.67
CA PRO A 700 -11.09 30.49 -34.64
C PRO A 700 -9.72 30.20 -34.01
N ILE A 701 -9.47 30.69 -32.79
CA ILE A 701 -8.22 30.46 -32.08
C ILE A 701 -7.94 28.97 -31.83
N ILE A 702 -8.97 28.13 -31.60
CA ILE A 702 -8.79 26.69 -31.43
C ILE A 702 -8.32 26.07 -32.75
N ILE A 703 -8.99 26.41 -33.86
CA ILE A 703 -8.63 25.93 -35.21
C ILE A 703 -7.20 26.35 -35.55
N SER A 704 -6.87 27.63 -35.38
CA SER A 704 -5.54 28.20 -35.62
C SER A 704 -4.43 27.46 -34.85
N ARG A 705 -4.64 27.20 -33.54
CA ARG A 705 -3.64 26.50 -32.72
C ARG A 705 -3.51 25.02 -33.07
N LEU A 706 -4.61 24.34 -33.42
CA LEU A 706 -4.55 22.97 -33.93
C LEU A 706 -3.84 22.90 -35.29
N MET A 707 -4.08 23.85 -36.18
CA MET A 707 -3.37 23.94 -37.47
C MET A 707 -1.88 24.15 -37.26
N HIS A 708 -1.49 25.08 -36.39
CA HIS A 708 -0.09 25.26 -36.04
C HIS A 708 0.52 23.95 -35.49
N ALA A 709 -0.15 23.27 -34.56
CA ALA A 709 0.33 22.00 -33.99
C ALA A 709 0.44 20.88 -35.05
N PHE A 710 -0.47 20.83 -36.03
CA PHE A 710 -0.47 19.82 -37.08
C PHE A 710 0.57 20.09 -38.18
N LEU A 711 0.78 21.36 -38.54
CA LEU A 711 1.64 21.78 -39.64
C LEU A 711 3.09 22.01 -39.23
N SER A 712 3.38 22.19 -37.93
CA SER A 712 4.75 22.41 -37.44
C SER A 712 5.69 21.27 -37.87
N GLU A 713 6.71 21.58 -38.66
CA GLU A 713 7.88 20.70 -38.84
C GLU A 713 8.75 20.80 -37.59
N GLY A 714 8.79 19.73 -36.79
CA GLY A 714 9.75 19.62 -35.70
C GLY A 714 11.16 19.69 -36.28
N ALA A 715 11.91 20.74 -35.95
CA ALA A 715 13.35 20.77 -36.16
C ALA A 715 13.96 19.59 -35.38
N SER A 716 14.28 18.51 -36.11
CA SER A 716 15.17 17.42 -35.70
C SER A 716 15.21 17.12 -34.19
N SER A 717 14.24 16.38 -33.63
CA SER A 717 14.52 15.52 -32.47
C SER A 717 13.44 14.44 -32.27
N SER A 718 13.90 13.31 -31.76
CA SER A 718 13.24 12.01 -31.66
C SER A 718 12.32 11.87 -30.44
N ALA A 719 11.31 12.74 -30.27
CA ALA A 719 10.36 12.64 -29.16
C ALA A 719 8.99 12.10 -29.63
N ASP A 720 8.60 10.91 -29.17
CA ASP A 720 7.26 10.29 -29.39
C ASP A 720 6.09 11.24 -29.05
N SER A 721 6.31 12.19 -28.13
CA SER A 721 5.31 13.16 -27.68
C SER A 721 4.97 14.24 -28.72
N ASP A 722 5.91 14.62 -29.59
CA ASP A 722 5.63 15.60 -30.67
C ASP A 722 4.72 14.98 -31.72
N GLN A 723 4.85 13.67 -31.92
CA GLN A 723 4.03 12.90 -32.86
C GLN A 723 2.58 12.74 -32.37
N LEU A 724 2.36 12.56 -31.06
CA LEU A 724 1.02 12.35 -30.51
C LEU A 724 0.18 13.64 -30.52
N LEU A 725 0.75 14.78 -30.13
CA LEU A 725 0.10 16.09 -30.28
C LEU A 725 -0.26 16.38 -31.74
N ARG A 726 0.69 16.16 -32.66
CA ARG A 726 0.47 16.37 -34.10
C ARG A 726 -0.64 15.47 -34.64
N MET A 727 -0.65 14.19 -34.26
CA MET A 727 -1.70 13.25 -34.66
C MET A 727 -3.07 13.66 -34.12
N ASN A 728 -3.18 13.97 -32.82
CA ASN A 728 -4.45 14.37 -32.21
C ASN A 728 -4.97 15.68 -32.82
N ALA A 729 -4.09 16.65 -33.09
CA ALA A 729 -4.45 17.90 -33.72
C ALA A 729 -4.97 17.68 -35.15
N GLY A 730 -4.26 16.88 -35.96
CA GLY A 730 -4.70 16.54 -37.31
C GLY A 730 -6.04 15.80 -37.34
N GLN A 731 -6.25 14.84 -36.44
CA GLN A 731 -7.54 14.13 -36.31
C GLN A 731 -8.67 15.07 -35.88
N ALA A 732 -8.40 16.00 -34.95
CA ALA A 732 -9.36 17.01 -34.53
C ALA A 732 -9.78 17.89 -35.72
N LEU A 733 -8.80 18.37 -36.51
CA LEU A 733 -9.06 19.16 -37.72
C LEU A 733 -9.85 18.36 -38.75
N ALA A 734 -9.52 17.09 -38.99
CA ALA A 734 -10.25 16.25 -39.93
C ALA A 734 -11.72 16.09 -39.54
N LEU A 735 -12.00 15.90 -38.24
CA LEU A 735 -13.37 15.85 -37.73
C LEU A 735 -14.07 17.22 -37.82
N LEU A 736 -13.39 18.31 -37.48
CA LEU A 736 -13.94 19.67 -37.60
C LEU A 736 -14.27 20.07 -39.04
N ALA A 737 -13.48 19.62 -40.02
CA ALA A 737 -13.74 19.82 -41.44
C ALA A 737 -14.91 18.95 -41.94
N MET A 738 -15.17 17.83 -41.27
CA MET A 738 -16.17 16.86 -41.70
C MET A 738 -17.57 17.46 -41.62
N GLY A 739 -18.24 17.63 -42.75
CA GLY A 739 -19.64 18.07 -42.77
C GLY A 739 -19.87 19.53 -42.37
N SER A 740 -18.82 20.37 -42.29
CA SER A 740 -18.95 21.79 -41.95
C SER A 740 -18.24 22.69 -42.97
N VAL A 741 -19.04 23.38 -43.79
CA VAL A 741 -18.55 24.34 -44.78
C VAL A 741 -17.83 25.50 -44.09
N ASN A 742 -18.41 26.04 -43.03
CA ASN A 742 -17.83 27.16 -42.29
C ASN A 742 -16.44 26.82 -41.73
N ASN A 743 -16.26 25.61 -41.19
CA ASN A 743 -14.97 25.22 -40.61
C ASN A 743 -13.88 25.07 -41.67
N CYS A 744 -14.20 24.50 -42.85
CA CYS A 744 -13.26 24.43 -43.97
C CYS A 744 -12.84 25.82 -44.46
N LEU A 745 -13.79 26.76 -44.55
CA LEU A 745 -13.49 28.14 -44.93
C LEU A 745 -12.58 28.85 -43.91
N VAL A 746 -12.83 28.67 -42.61
CA VAL A 746 -11.97 29.21 -41.55
C VAL A 746 -10.55 28.63 -41.64
N MET A 747 -10.41 27.32 -41.88
CA MET A 747 -9.09 26.69 -42.03
C MET A 747 -8.32 27.24 -43.24
N LEU A 748 -8.97 27.41 -44.39
CA LEU A 748 -8.33 27.99 -45.58
C LEU A 748 -7.95 29.46 -45.36
N ALA A 749 -8.79 30.24 -44.70
CA ALA A 749 -8.51 31.64 -44.41
C ALA A 749 -7.31 31.84 -43.47
N GLU A 750 -7.17 30.98 -42.45
CA GLU A 750 -6.12 31.11 -41.43
C GLU A 750 -4.71 30.81 -41.96
N ALA A 751 -4.56 29.78 -42.81
CA ALA A 751 -3.26 29.34 -43.32
C ALA A 751 -2.97 29.75 -44.77
N GLY A 752 -3.97 30.26 -45.49
CA GLY A 752 -3.87 30.61 -46.90
C GLY A 752 -3.48 29.41 -47.78
N SER A 753 -2.82 29.69 -48.91
CA SER A 753 -2.38 28.68 -49.89
C SER A 753 -1.31 27.71 -49.36
N VAL A 754 -0.71 27.97 -48.18
CA VAL A 754 0.30 27.09 -47.58
C VAL A 754 -0.34 25.79 -47.08
N PHE A 755 -1.61 25.84 -46.65
CA PHE A 755 -2.25 24.67 -46.05
C PHE A 755 -2.37 23.50 -47.00
N ILE A 756 -2.90 23.72 -48.21
CA ILE A 756 -3.08 22.66 -49.21
C ILE A 756 -1.73 22.07 -49.59
N LYS A 757 -0.71 22.91 -49.79
CA LYS A 757 0.65 22.47 -50.09
C LYS A 757 1.25 21.57 -49.00
N GLU A 758 1.07 21.91 -47.73
CA GLU A 758 1.56 21.04 -46.64
C GLU A 758 0.82 19.69 -46.60
N LEU A 759 -0.49 19.69 -46.87
CA LEU A 759 -1.25 18.44 -46.96
C LEU A 759 -0.77 17.56 -48.11
N THR A 760 -0.48 18.13 -49.28
CA THR A 760 0.05 17.37 -50.43
C THR A 760 1.43 16.78 -50.14
N ILE A 761 2.31 17.53 -49.45
CA ILE A 761 3.61 17.03 -48.98
C ILE A 761 3.45 15.85 -47.99
N MET A 762 2.49 15.92 -47.07
CA MET A 762 2.20 14.82 -46.13
C MET A 762 1.70 13.56 -46.86
N ILE A 763 0.84 13.72 -47.86
CA ILE A 763 0.33 12.60 -48.68
C ILE A 763 1.48 11.95 -49.46
N HIS A 764 2.29 12.76 -50.15
CA HIS A 764 3.42 12.31 -50.95
C HIS A 764 4.49 11.59 -50.10
N SER A 765 4.86 12.16 -48.94
CA SER A 765 5.83 11.54 -48.02
C SER A 765 5.31 10.31 -47.28
N GLY A 766 4.01 10.04 -47.33
CA GLY A 766 3.35 8.94 -46.61
C GLY A 766 3.18 9.17 -45.10
N ARG A 767 3.70 10.27 -44.54
CA ARG A 767 3.55 10.60 -43.12
C ARG A 767 2.22 11.29 -42.88
N TYR A 768 1.40 10.75 -41.97
CA TYR A 768 0.04 11.24 -41.69
C TYR A 768 -0.89 11.21 -42.92
N ARG A 769 -0.59 10.39 -43.94
CA ARG A 769 -1.33 10.30 -45.20
C ARG A 769 -2.83 10.20 -45.00
N TYR A 770 -3.29 9.32 -44.10
CA TYR A 770 -4.72 9.17 -43.80
C TYR A 770 -5.39 10.48 -43.36
N ILE A 771 -4.77 11.21 -42.42
CA ILE A 771 -5.30 12.46 -41.88
C ILE A 771 -5.27 13.55 -42.95
N ALA A 772 -4.15 13.67 -43.65
CA ALA A 772 -3.96 14.68 -44.69
C ALA A 772 -4.94 14.46 -45.85
N SER A 773 -5.13 13.21 -46.29
CA SER A 773 -6.09 12.86 -47.33
C SER A 773 -7.53 13.14 -46.88
N SER A 774 -7.88 12.86 -45.62
CA SER A 774 -9.21 13.16 -45.08
C SER A 774 -9.47 14.66 -45.01
N LEU A 775 -8.49 15.45 -44.57
CA LEU A 775 -8.59 16.92 -44.56
C LEU A 775 -8.76 17.46 -45.97
N LEU A 776 -7.88 17.06 -46.88
CA LEU A 776 -7.91 17.52 -48.27
C LEU A 776 -9.22 17.14 -48.97
N GLN A 777 -9.73 15.92 -48.72
CA GLN A 777 -11.04 15.49 -49.18
C GLN A 777 -12.13 16.45 -48.69
N ASN A 778 -12.19 16.75 -47.39
CA ASN A 778 -13.20 17.65 -46.85
C ASN A 778 -13.05 19.10 -47.36
N MET A 779 -11.83 19.58 -47.58
CA MET A 779 -11.60 20.88 -48.23
C MET A 779 -12.18 20.91 -49.65
N CYS A 780 -11.92 19.87 -50.46
CA CYS A 780 -12.45 19.77 -51.81
C CYS A 780 -13.98 19.60 -51.84
N VAL A 781 -14.58 18.92 -50.85
CA VAL A 781 -16.05 18.80 -50.79
C VAL A 781 -16.71 20.12 -50.41
N HIS A 782 -16.14 20.85 -49.44
CA HIS A 782 -16.85 21.92 -48.75
C HIS A 782 -16.37 23.34 -49.08
N ALA A 783 -15.16 23.49 -49.61
CA ALA A 783 -14.55 24.80 -49.87
C ALA A 783 -13.91 24.89 -51.26
N GLN A 784 -14.28 24.02 -52.20
CA GLN A 784 -13.75 24.01 -53.57
C GLN A 784 -13.68 25.40 -54.24
N PRO A 785 -14.71 26.27 -54.16
CA PRO A 785 -14.68 27.57 -54.85
C PRO A 785 -13.58 28.51 -54.34
N GLU A 786 -13.12 28.32 -53.10
CA GLU A 786 -12.07 29.13 -52.47
C GLU A 786 -10.66 28.54 -52.68
N ILE A 787 -10.55 27.34 -53.27
CA ILE A 787 -9.25 26.72 -53.58
C ILE A 787 -8.67 27.41 -54.82
N GLY A 788 -7.54 28.07 -54.65
CA GLY A 788 -6.89 28.83 -55.73
C GLY A 788 -6.28 27.93 -56.81
N ASN A 789 -6.02 28.49 -58.00
CA ASN A 789 -5.39 27.76 -59.11
C ASN A 789 -4.01 27.18 -58.77
N SER A 790 -3.24 27.82 -57.88
CA SER A 790 -1.98 27.28 -57.39
C SER A 790 -2.19 26.00 -56.58
N ASP A 791 -3.23 25.96 -55.76
CA ASP A 791 -3.54 24.85 -54.87
C ASP A 791 -4.10 23.66 -55.67
N LEU A 792 -4.92 23.94 -56.69
CA LEU A 792 -5.35 22.92 -57.65
C LEU A 792 -4.17 22.28 -58.37
N LYS A 793 -3.12 23.07 -58.68
CA LYS A 793 -1.88 22.54 -59.27
C LYS A 793 -1.10 21.66 -58.29
N GLU A 794 -1.04 22.02 -57.01
CA GLU A 794 -0.45 21.17 -55.96
C GLU A 794 -1.22 19.85 -55.80
N ILE A 795 -2.55 19.89 -55.88
CA ILE A 795 -3.41 18.69 -55.86
C ILE A 795 -3.15 17.81 -57.10
N SER A 796 -2.98 18.42 -58.27
CA SER A 796 -2.66 17.71 -59.52
C SER A 796 -1.41 16.83 -59.36
N TYR A 797 -0.36 17.34 -58.70
CA TYR A 797 0.90 16.61 -58.49
C TYR A 797 0.78 15.34 -57.65
N ILE A 798 -0.21 15.22 -56.76
CA ILE A 798 -0.39 14.02 -55.91
C ILE A 798 -1.41 13.02 -56.47
N THR A 799 -2.04 13.33 -57.62
CA THR A 799 -3.11 12.51 -58.20
C THR A 799 -2.66 11.08 -58.41
N ARG A 800 -1.45 10.89 -58.94
CA ARG A 800 -0.89 9.57 -59.22
C ARG A 800 -0.65 8.78 -57.93
N GLU A 801 -0.07 9.39 -56.90
CA GLU A 801 0.19 8.76 -55.62
C GLU A 801 -1.10 8.32 -54.92
N VAL A 802 -2.18 9.12 -55.05
CA VAL A 802 -3.51 8.75 -54.53
C VAL A 802 -4.07 7.55 -55.30
N LEU A 803 -4.00 7.55 -56.64
CA LEU A 803 -4.47 6.44 -57.47
C LEU A 803 -3.71 5.14 -57.21
N GLU A 804 -2.38 5.21 -57.11
CA GLU A 804 -1.52 4.07 -56.78
C GLU A 804 -1.81 3.58 -55.35
N GLY A 805 -1.98 4.49 -54.39
CA GLY A 805 -2.33 4.14 -53.01
C GLY A 805 -3.65 3.37 -52.86
N ILE A 806 -4.65 3.67 -53.70
CA ILE A 806 -5.94 2.95 -53.72
C ILE A 806 -5.77 1.48 -54.12
N MET A 807 -4.76 1.16 -54.94
CA MET A 807 -4.55 -0.20 -55.40
C MET A 807 -4.27 -1.15 -54.23
N ASP A 808 -3.52 -0.68 -53.23
CA ASP A 808 -3.06 -1.49 -52.09
C ASP A 808 -3.84 -1.24 -50.78
N ALA A 809 -4.64 -0.16 -50.69
CA ALA A 809 -5.35 0.19 -49.47
C ALA A 809 -6.57 -0.69 -49.17
N GLU A 810 -6.88 -0.90 -47.89
CA GLU A 810 -8.09 -1.58 -47.41
C GLU A 810 -8.75 -0.78 -46.26
N GLY A 811 -10.00 -1.12 -45.94
CA GLY A 811 -10.73 -0.53 -44.81
C GLY A 811 -10.85 0.99 -44.87
N ALA A 812 -10.55 1.66 -43.76
CA ALA A 812 -10.68 3.12 -43.63
C ALA A 812 -9.70 3.89 -44.54
N GLU A 813 -8.51 3.35 -44.81
CA GLU A 813 -7.55 4.00 -45.72
C GLU A 813 -8.08 4.00 -47.15
N LEU A 814 -8.68 2.88 -47.58
CA LEU A 814 -9.34 2.78 -48.88
C LEU A 814 -10.50 3.79 -49.00
N GLU A 815 -11.32 3.90 -47.96
CA GLU A 815 -12.45 4.83 -47.92
C GLU A 815 -12.00 6.28 -48.13
N VAL A 816 -10.98 6.73 -47.40
CA VAL A 816 -10.48 8.10 -47.48
C VAL A 816 -9.78 8.36 -48.81
N LEU A 817 -8.96 7.42 -49.31
CA LEU A 817 -8.24 7.62 -50.58
C LEU A 817 -9.18 7.62 -51.79
N VAL A 818 -10.17 6.70 -51.84
CA VAL A 818 -11.20 6.72 -52.90
C VAL A 818 -12.04 8.00 -52.80
N GLY A 819 -12.38 8.41 -51.57
CA GLY A 819 -13.07 9.66 -51.31
C GLY A 819 -12.30 10.87 -51.84
N LEU A 820 -11.00 10.99 -51.52
CA LEU A 820 -10.14 12.06 -52.03
C LEU A 820 -10.02 11.99 -53.55
N SER A 821 -9.75 10.82 -54.12
CA SER A 821 -9.66 10.63 -55.58
C SER A 821 -10.93 11.05 -56.31
N SER A 822 -12.10 10.80 -55.70
CA SER A 822 -13.41 11.25 -56.19
C SER A 822 -13.50 12.76 -56.27
N GLN A 823 -13.03 13.46 -55.23
CA GLN A 823 -13.00 14.91 -55.22
C GLN A 823 -11.96 15.51 -56.16
N ILE A 824 -10.80 14.86 -56.34
CA ILE A 824 -9.79 15.27 -57.33
C ILE A 824 -10.38 15.16 -58.75
N CYS A 825 -11.06 14.05 -59.06
CA CYS A 825 -11.73 13.85 -60.35
C CYS A 825 -12.76 14.95 -60.64
N ASN A 826 -13.49 15.40 -59.63
CA ASN A 826 -14.44 16.50 -59.75
C ASN A 826 -13.77 17.88 -59.86
N ALA A 827 -12.70 18.13 -59.10
CA ALA A 827 -12.03 19.43 -59.04
C ALA A 827 -11.12 19.74 -60.24
N ILE A 828 -10.39 18.74 -60.75
CA ILE A 828 -9.44 18.86 -61.87
C ILE A 828 -9.63 17.73 -62.89
N PRO A 829 -10.79 17.65 -63.56
CA PRO A 829 -11.15 16.51 -64.42
C PRO A 829 -10.19 16.28 -65.59
N GLY A 830 -9.60 17.34 -66.14
CA GLY A 830 -8.64 17.26 -67.25
C GLY A 830 -7.35 16.55 -66.84
N ASP A 831 -6.69 17.05 -65.79
CA ASP A 831 -5.46 16.49 -65.25
C ASP A 831 -5.69 15.06 -64.73
N PHE A 832 -6.81 14.82 -64.06
CA PHE A 832 -7.18 13.48 -63.58
C PHE A 832 -7.34 12.48 -64.73
N ALA A 833 -8.04 12.87 -65.80
CA ALA A 833 -8.19 12.03 -66.98
C ALA A 833 -6.83 11.78 -67.67
N GLN A 834 -5.97 12.81 -67.75
CA GLN A 834 -4.63 12.66 -68.31
C GLN A 834 -3.82 11.63 -67.53
N GLU A 835 -3.76 11.70 -66.20
CA GLU A 835 -3.04 10.72 -65.36
C GLU A 835 -3.63 9.31 -65.46
N LEU A 836 -4.94 9.16 -65.64
CA LEU A 836 -5.58 7.86 -65.77
C LEU A 836 -5.23 7.17 -67.11
N GLU A 837 -5.08 7.94 -68.18
CA GLU A 837 -4.68 7.49 -69.52
C GLU A 837 -3.15 7.34 -69.64
N HIS A 838 -2.36 8.18 -68.95
CA HIS A 838 -0.91 8.05 -68.84
C HIS A 838 -0.54 6.81 -68.00
N GLY A 839 -0.03 5.76 -68.65
CA GLY A 839 0.43 4.55 -67.96
C GLY A 839 -0.54 3.36 -67.96
N GLN A 840 -1.62 3.39 -68.75
CA GLN A 840 -2.57 2.28 -68.89
C GLN A 840 -3.16 1.79 -67.54
N ILE A 841 -3.36 2.70 -66.59
CA ILE A 841 -3.84 2.35 -65.24
C ILE A 841 -5.38 2.29 -65.18
N LYS A 842 -6.08 3.01 -66.06
CA LYS A 842 -7.55 3.09 -66.16
C LYS A 842 -8.30 1.78 -65.92
N GLU A 843 -8.01 0.75 -66.72
CA GLU A 843 -8.70 -0.55 -66.60
C GLU A 843 -8.42 -1.23 -65.26
N ARG A 844 -7.17 -1.17 -64.77
CA ARG A 844 -6.79 -1.74 -63.47
C ARG A 844 -7.47 -1.03 -62.32
N PHE A 845 -7.54 0.29 -62.38
CA PHE A 845 -8.18 1.14 -61.38
C PHE A 845 -9.70 0.92 -61.34
N ILE A 846 -10.37 0.92 -62.50
CA ILE A 846 -11.82 0.62 -62.58
C ILE A 846 -12.11 -0.78 -62.02
N LYS A 847 -11.32 -1.78 -62.40
CA LYS A 847 -11.44 -3.13 -61.85
C LYS A 847 -11.22 -3.15 -60.33
N ARG A 848 -10.28 -2.36 -59.81
CA ARG A 848 -10.03 -2.22 -58.36
C ARG A 848 -11.24 -1.66 -57.62
N LEU A 849 -11.91 -0.65 -58.18
CA LEU A 849 -13.13 -0.06 -57.61
C LEU A 849 -14.30 -1.06 -57.59
N VAL A 850 -14.53 -1.78 -58.68
CA VAL A 850 -15.55 -2.85 -58.73
C VAL A 850 -15.25 -3.93 -57.69
N ASN A 851 -14.00 -4.40 -57.62
CA ASN A 851 -13.58 -5.40 -56.65
C ASN A 851 -13.78 -4.90 -55.21
N ALA A 852 -13.43 -3.65 -54.93
CA ALA A 852 -13.65 -3.04 -53.62
C ALA A 852 -15.14 -3.03 -53.25
N LEU A 853 -16.02 -2.68 -54.20
CA LEU A 853 -17.45 -2.67 -53.99
C LEU A 853 -17.98 -4.07 -53.69
N ASN A 854 -17.57 -5.07 -54.47
CA ASN A 854 -17.94 -6.47 -54.31
C ASN A 854 -17.44 -7.08 -52.99
N SER A 855 -16.23 -6.73 -52.56
CA SER A 855 -15.70 -7.16 -51.26
C SER A 855 -16.43 -6.55 -50.07
N ASN A 856 -17.19 -5.46 -50.27
CA ASN A 856 -17.89 -4.72 -49.23
C ASN A 856 -19.43 -4.77 -49.40
N MET A 857 -19.98 -5.88 -49.91
CA MET A 857 -21.43 -6.04 -50.11
C MET A 857 -22.25 -6.02 -48.81
N ILE A 858 -21.62 -6.35 -47.69
CA ILE A 858 -22.22 -6.20 -46.36
C ILE A 858 -21.60 -4.96 -45.72
N PRO A 859 -22.39 -3.92 -45.42
CA PRO A 859 -21.86 -2.71 -44.80
C PRO A 859 -21.37 -3.01 -43.39
N THR A 860 -20.25 -2.40 -43.00
CA THR A 860 -19.66 -2.55 -41.66
C THR A 860 -19.62 -1.20 -40.95
N SER A 861 -19.64 -1.23 -39.62
CA SER A 861 -19.51 -0.02 -38.80
C SER A 861 -18.10 0.60 -38.81
N HIS A 862 -17.08 -0.16 -39.23
CA HIS A 862 -15.68 0.28 -39.22
C HIS A 862 -15.33 1.17 -40.41
N SER A 863 -16.03 0.98 -41.53
CA SER A 863 -15.82 1.72 -42.77
C SER A 863 -17.16 1.87 -43.50
N PRO A 864 -18.12 2.61 -42.91
CA PRO A 864 -19.48 2.70 -43.45
C PRO A 864 -19.55 3.45 -44.78
N GLY A 865 -18.52 4.22 -45.14
CA GLY A 865 -18.50 5.04 -46.33
C GLY A 865 -17.90 4.38 -47.58
N ILE A 866 -17.26 3.21 -47.51
CA ILE A 866 -16.57 2.58 -48.67
C ILE A 866 -17.47 2.51 -49.90
N ARG A 867 -18.69 1.95 -49.75
CA ARG A 867 -19.61 1.83 -50.89
C ARG A 867 -20.02 3.19 -51.42
N ARG A 868 -20.28 4.14 -50.53
CA ARG A 868 -20.65 5.51 -50.89
C ARG A 868 -19.55 6.18 -51.70
N VAL A 869 -18.32 6.22 -51.20
CA VAL A 869 -17.22 6.91 -51.89
C VAL A 869 -16.90 6.29 -53.24
N ILE A 870 -17.04 4.96 -53.38
CA ILE A 870 -16.88 4.28 -54.68
C ILE A 870 -18.00 4.69 -55.64
N VAL A 871 -19.27 4.69 -55.20
CA VAL A 871 -20.40 5.10 -56.03
C VAL A 871 -20.27 6.57 -56.45
N GLU A 872 -19.87 7.46 -55.54
CA GLU A 872 -19.59 8.87 -55.85
C GLU A 872 -18.46 9.01 -56.86
N HIS A 873 -17.37 8.25 -56.71
CA HIS A 873 -16.26 8.25 -57.65
C HIS A 873 -16.69 7.80 -59.06
N VAL A 874 -17.51 6.75 -59.13
CA VAL A 874 -18.07 6.22 -60.38
C VAL A 874 -18.95 7.25 -61.08
N ILE A 875 -19.79 7.97 -60.33
CA ILE A 875 -20.61 9.07 -60.85
C ILE A 875 -19.73 10.15 -61.48
N TYR A 876 -18.75 10.70 -60.74
CA TYR A 876 -17.90 11.76 -61.27
C TYR A 876 -17.08 11.30 -62.48
N MET A 877 -16.52 10.09 -62.45
CA MET A 877 -15.81 9.56 -63.63
C MET A 877 -16.70 9.51 -64.88
N MET A 878 -17.99 9.15 -64.76
CA MET A 878 -18.92 9.13 -65.89
C MET A 878 -19.40 10.52 -66.30
N GLU A 879 -19.56 11.44 -65.35
CA GLU A 879 -19.93 12.83 -65.64
C GLU A 879 -18.80 13.59 -66.34
N CYS A 880 -17.55 13.37 -65.94
CA CYS A 880 -16.38 13.99 -66.57
C CYS A 880 -16.07 13.39 -67.95
N ASN A 881 -16.23 12.07 -68.11
CA ASN A 881 -16.04 11.38 -69.39
C ASN A 881 -17.06 10.25 -69.57
N PRO A 882 -18.13 10.47 -70.36
CA PRO A 882 -19.18 9.47 -70.59
C PRO A 882 -18.66 8.13 -71.13
N GLY A 883 -17.52 8.12 -71.84
CA GLY A 883 -16.91 6.89 -72.34
C GLY A 883 -16.49 5.90 -71.24
N ASN A 884 -16.37 6.36 -69.99
CA ASN A 884 -16.10 5.50 -68.83
C ASN A 884 -17.24 4.52 -68.55
N ALA A 885 -18.49 4.82 -68.93
CA ALA A 885 -19.63 3.93 -68.75
C ALA A 885 -19.42 2.57 -69.44
N ASN A 886 -18.89 2.57 -70.67
CA ASN A 886 -18.57 1.35 -71.41
C ASN A 886 -17.50 0.51 -70.72
N CYS A 887 -16.50 1.15 -70.11
CA CYS A 887 -15.47 0.46 -69.35
C CYS A 887 -16.02 -0.13 -68.05
N PHE A 888 -16.85 0.61 -67.31
CA PHE A 888 -17.52 0.10 -66.11
C PHE A 888 -18.45 -1.09 -66.43
N ASN A 889 -19.19 -1.03 -67.55
CA ASN A 889 -20.03 -2.13 -68.02
C ASN A 889 -19.20 -3.39 -68.35
N LYS A 890 -18.03 -3.24 -69.00
CA LYS A 890 -17.09 -4.35 -69.25
C LYS A 890 -16.67 -5.09 -67.98
N TYR A 891 -16.63 -4.39 -66.84
CA TYR A 891 -16.27 -4.95 -65.54
C TYR A 891 -17.48 -5.20 -64.61
N TRP A 892 -18.71 -5.27 -65.15
CA TRP A 892 -19.90 -5.69 -64.39
C TRP A 892 -20.27 -4.75 -63.23
N MET A 893 -20.04 -3.44 -63.39
CA MET A 893 -20.39 -2.44 -62.38
C MET A 893 -21.91 -2.34 -62.16
N MET A 894 -22.73 -2.55 -63.20
CA MET A 894 -24.19 -2.50 -63.10
C MET A 894 -24.74 -3.56 -62.14
N GLU A 895 -24.22 -4.78 -62.24
CA GLU A 895 -24.56 -5.88 -61.35
C GLU A 895 -24.13 -5.58 -59.91
N ALA A 896 -22.92 -5.04 -59.71
CA ALA A 896 -22.45 -4.61 -58.40
C ALA A 896 -23.38 -3.55 -57.79
N LEU A 897 -23.77 -2.52 -58.55
CA LEU A 897 -24.69 -1.46 -58.10
C LEU A 897 -26.08 -1.98 -57.76
N LEU A 898 -26.62 -2.93 -58.53
CA LEU A 898 -27.90 -3.60 -58.21
C LEU A 898 -27.81 -4.38 -56.89
N MET A 899 -26.67 -4.99 -56.61
CA MET A 899 -26.44 -5.67 -55.33
C MET A 899 -26.32 -4.68 -54.17
N VAL A 900 -25.66 -3.54 -54.36
CA VAL A 900 -25.62 -2.46 -53.37
C VAL A 900 -27.02 -1.95 -53.06
N GLU A 901 -27.84 -1.68 -54.07
CA GLU A 901 -29.23 -1.23 -53.92
C GLU A 901 -30.06 -2.18 -53.03
N ARG A 902 -29.95 -3.49 -53.28
CA ARG A 902 -30.65 -4.55 -52.53
C ARG A 902 -30.15 -4.74 -51.10
N THR A 903 -28.94 -4.31 -50.80
CA THR A 903 -28.26 -4.53 -49.51
C THR A 903 -27.95 -3.22 -48.77
N THR A 904 -28.64 -2.13 -49.14
CA THR A 904 -28.50 -0.83 -48.47
C THR A 904 -28.89 -0.92 -47.00
N SER A 905 -28.15 -0.22 -46.14
CA SER A 905 -28.40 -0.15 -44.70
C SER A 905 -28.48 1.29 -44.23
N ARG A 906 -29.28 1.54 -43.19
CA ARG A 906 -29.29 2.83 -42.48
C ARG A 906 -27.91 3.20 -41.93
N ALA A 907 -27.03 2.22 -41.69
CA ALA A 907 -25.69 2.48 -41.19
C ALA A 907 -24.87 3.39 -42.14
N GLU A 908 -25.11 3.31 -43.44
CA GLU A 908 -24.39 4.05 -44.49
C GLU A 908 -24.90 5.47 -44.69
N ASN A 909 -25.92 5.86 -43.91
CA ASN A 909 -26.32 7.25 -43.79
C ASN A 909 -25.39 8.02 -42.84
N TYR A 910 -24.60 7.35 -42.00
CA TYR A 910 -23.69 8.01 -41.06
C TYR A 910 -22.25 8.00 -41.57
N ARG A 911 -21.50 9.08 -41.32
CA ARG A 911 -20.10 9.20 -41.73
C ARG A 911 -19.17 8.29 -40.95
N PHE A 912 -19.44 8.06 -39.66
CA PHE A 912 -18.69 7.13 -38.82
C PHE A 912 -19.51 6.70 -37.60
N PHE A 913 -18.97 5.75 -36.83
CA PHE A 913 -19.60 5.19 -35.63
C PHE A 913 -18.75 5.40 -34.39
N SER A 914 -19.42 5.73 -33.29
CA SER A 914 -18.86 5.67 -31.94
C SER A 914 -19.58 4.56 -31.16
N GLY A 915 -19.00 3.36 -31.14
CA GLY A 915 -19.69 2.17 -30.62
C GLY A 915 -20.80 1.72 -31.56
N ASP A 916 -22.02 1.61 -31.05
CA ASP A 916 -23.24 1.26 -31.80
C ASP A 916 -23.97 2.48 -32.39
N THR A 917 -23.47 3.69 -32.12
CA THR A 917 -24.15 4.94 -32.47
C THR A 917 -23.49 5.56 -33.69
N GLY A 918 -24.28 5.77 -34.75
CA GLY A 918 -23.86 6.49 -35.95
C GLY A 918 -23.86 8.01 -35.72
N LEU A 919 -22.85 8.69 -36.24
CA LEU A 919 -22.62 10.13 -36.07
C LEU A 919 -22.49 10.83 -37.42
N MET A 920 -22.86 12.11 -37.44
CA MET A 920 -22.78 13.01 -38.60
C MET A 920 -23.46 12.41 -39.85
N GLU A 921 -24.80 12.44 -39.85
CA GLU A 921 -25.60 11.89 -40.95
C GLU A 921 -25.36 12.65 -42.27
N HIS A 922 -25.27 11.92 -43.38
CA HIS A 922 -25.19 12.47 -44.73
C HIS A 922 -26.54 13.08 -45.12
N SER A 923 -26.50 14.21 -45.84
CA SER A 923 -27.70 14.84 -46.39
C SER A 923 -28.33 14.03 -47.54
N ILE A 924 -27.52 13.31 -48.32
CA ILE A 924 -27.96 12.50 -49.47
C ILE A 924 -27.84 11.01 -49.11
N PRO A 925 -28.92 10.22 -49.17
CA PRO A 925 -28.86 8.79 -48.90
C PRO A 925 -28.12 8.02 -50.02
N LEU A 926 -27.51 6.88 -49.67
CA LEU A 926 -26.76 6.06 -50.65
C LEU A 926 -27.63 5.58 -51.82
N SER A 927 -28.91 5.30 -51.58
CA SER A 927 -29.85 4.86 -52.62
C SER A 927 -30.00 5.88 -53.75
N ALA A 928 -29.96 7.18 -53.44
CA ALA A 928 -30.02 8.25 -54.44
C ALA A 928 -28.77 8.28 -55.32
N LEU A 929 -27.59 8.06 -54.72
CA LEU A 929 -26.33 7.95 -55.45
C LEU A 929 -26.32 6.73 -56.37
N VAL A 930 -26.79 5.57 -55.88
CA VAL A 930 -26.87 4.35 -56.69
C VAL A 930 -27.83 4.54 -57.87
N ALA A 931 -28.99 5.18 -57.66
CA ALA A 931 -29.92 5.49 -58.73
C ALA A 931 -29.27 6.40 -59.80
N ARG A 932 -28.51 7.41 -59.37
CA ARG A 932 -27.77 8.30 -60.27
C ARG A 932 -26.68 7.57 -61.06
N ALA A 933 -25.90 6.72 -60.41
CA ALA A 933 -24.87 5.91 -61.08
C ALA A 933 -25.47 4.99 -62.15
N LYS A 934 -26.62 4.35 -61.85
CA LYS A 934 -27.36 3.51 -62.80
C LYS A 934 -27.90 4.30 -63.99
N GLU A 935 -28.42 5.50 -63.74
CA GLU A 935 -28.89 6.40 -64.79
C GLU A 935 -27.76 6.74 -65.77
N LEU A 936 -26.58 7.09 -65.26
CA LEU A 936 -25.42 7.46 -66.08
C LEU A 936 -24.89 6.28 -66.90
N MET A 937 -24.83 5.07 -66.33
CA MET A 937 -24.42 3.87 -67.06
C MET A 937 -25.38 3.50 -68.19
N GLY A 938 -26.69 3.82 -68.06
CA GLY A 938 -27.70 3.55 -69.08
C GLY A 938 -27.65 4.51 -70.28
N ARG A 939 -26.87 5.59 -70.19
CA ARG A 939 -26.71 6.61 -71.24
C ARG A 939 -25.47 6.39 -72.13
N GLY A 940 -24.57 5.48 -71.73
CA GLY A 940 -23.23 5.31 -72.31
C GLY A 940 -23.09 4.22 -73.36
#